data_AF-A0A928CQV8-F1
#
_entry.id   AF-A0A928CQV8-F1
#
_cell.length_a   1.000
_cell.length_b   1.000
_cell.length_c   1.000
_cell.angle_alpha   90.00
_cell.angle_beta   90.00
_cell.angle_gamma   90.00
#
_symmetry.space_group_name_H-M   'P 1'
#
loop_
_entity.id
_entity.type
_entity.pdbx_description
1 polymer ?
#
loop_
_entity_poly.entity_id
_entity_poly.type
_entity_poly.pdbx_seq_one_letter_code
_entity_poly.pdbx_strand_id
1 'polypeptide(L)'
;MLKILITEKQGICPLAAAEFASMWQQITGRKLEVTAKDDPKSDLVVIGSDAFNSFSHAKIVEKVIPQFAAPSGTDTYQLRSASDAGRNLLFLAGGRPRAMLYAVYRFFELRAGCRYFWDGDRIPRAKKIDITGLDVVESPRFQYRGLRYFAHRSLTRFQAEHWDFAEWKREIDWILKKRMNLFMLRIGIDDLFQKAFPDIVSYPEGYEIDNSTPRSYDDHTLFWSLKYRGELRKKVLAYARERDLLHPEDIGTMTHWYSRTPHEYLDKVKPDFMPQATGGYSEKSGLVWDIRQEKNLEAYWKLTEAHIREYGSPDIFHTIGLAERRCYSDRESNQQMKLYTYRRIQKKLREHYPNAPLLIASWDFCMYWEPEEVRELLNELDPDRTVIFDYTSDNDDESRNFLNWGVIGKFPWVFGVFQSFEPDTEPRGNYEVIARRLRTAAGDPMCRGFILWPENSHADTLMIEFCAANSWDPEKGNREIGSFIERFCAARYSEEKRGQMLAFWRDALPLITAEYWHGPGLRRQANCLCQGKVIFLASRFLMRFNAEKTYLRAQYALMTLGPVQAAGAALLRRFAELNIAKEDEFIRRDVFDLIRTVGSRGLSFLFDRLALAIQDWQTGKDNAAEVETRFDELRTGHVLFADILAAWDEFSLYASLCDLQRKHRTNPKFEYTLKGNSENGYCRSYITELFTQIYIPELDVCREIWREAERSGKRVMDEEKNQGDPRFAAVRDRFYETPLKSIAPNPAAAMKKLPANLKKLADVLERNSINRQ
;
A
#
# COMPACT_ATOMS: atom_id res chain seq x y z
N MET A 1 -41.40 -19.93 -0.79
CA MET A 1 -40.73 -18.79 -0.11
C MET A 1 -39.29 -19.21 0.12
N LEU A 2 -38.30 -18.34 -0.08
CA LEU A 2 -36.88 -18.69 0.07
C LEU A 2 -36.41 -18.44 1.50
N LYS A 3 -35.64 -19.37 2.08
CA LYS A 3 -35.01 -19.24 3.40
C LYS A 3 -33.52 -19.57 3.34
N ILE A 4 -32.77 -19.15 4.35
CA ILE A 4 -31.35 -19.49 4.51
C ILE A 4 -31.26 -20.54 5.63
N LEU A 5 -30.65 -21.70 5.35
CA LEU A 5 -30.48 -22.79 6.29
C LEU A 5 -29.02 -22.87 6.77
N ILE A 6 -28.83 -22.81 8.08
CA ILE A 6 -27.55 -23.08 8.76
C ILE A 6 -27.77 -24.08 9.90
N THR A 7 -26.93 -25.09 10.05
CA THR A 7 -27.01 -26.00 11.21
C THR A 7 -26.00 -25.65 12.29
N GLU A 8 -24.83 -25.14 11.91
CA GLU A 8 -23.85 -24.56 12.82
C GLU A 8 -24.27 -23.13 13.22
N LYS A 9 -24.32 -22.87 14.52
CA LYS A 9 -24.80 -21.61 15.11
C LYS A 9 -23.67 -20.73 15.62
N GLN A 10 -22.42 -21.17 15.52
CA GLN A 10 -21.24 -20.43 15.96
C GLN A 10 -20.28 -20.17 14.80
N GLY A 11 -19.28 -19.32 15.06
CA GLY A 11 -18.24 -19.00 14.09
C GLY A 11 -18.77 -18.28 12.84
N ILE A 12 -18.24 -18.63 11.67
CA ILE A 12 -18.47 -17.88 10.44
C ILE A 12 -19.80 -18.21 9.74
N CYS A 13 -20.42 -19.36 10.00
CA CYS A 13 -21.64 -19.77 9.30
C CYS A 13 -22.80 -18.77 9.52
N PRO A 14 -23.08 -18.31 10.76
CA PRO A 14 -24.02 -17.21 10.99
C PRO A 14 -23.62 -15.89 10.30
N LEU A 15 -22.32 -15.57 10.23
CA LEU A 15 -21.83 -14.36 9.56
C LEU A 15 -22.10 -14.43 8.05
N ALA A 16 -21.80 -15.55 7.41
CA ALA A 16 -22.07 -15.77 5.99
C ALA A 16 -23.57 -15.76 5.67
N ALA A 17 -24.41 -16.34 6.54
CA ALA A 17 -25.86 -16.27 6.40
C ALA A 17 -26.39 -14.84 6.55
N ALA A 18 -25.88 -14.08 7.54
CA ALA A 18 -26.25 -12.68 7.75
C ALA A 18 -25.82 -11.80 6.56
N GLU A 19 -24.62 -12.04 6.01
CA GLU A 19 -24.12 -11.33 4.84
C GLU A 19 -24.96 -11.66 3.60
N PHE A 20 -25.29 -12.94 3.38
CA PHE A 20 -26.17 -13.33 2.28
C PHE A 20 -27.55 -12.66 2.40
N ALA A 21 -28.15 -12.66 3.60
CA ALA A 21 -29.43 -12.01 3.86
C ALA A 21 -29.36 -10.49 3.63
N SER A 22 -28.28 -9.85 4.08
CA SER A 22 -28.01 -8.42 3.89
C SER A 22 -27.92 -8.07 2.41
N MET A 23 -27.08 -8.78 1.65
CA MET A 23 -26.92 -8.57 0.21
C MET A 23 -28.23 -8.82 -0.54
N TRP A 24 -28.95 -9.90 -0.21
CA TRP A 24 -30.25 -10.19 -0.80
C TRP A 24 -31.26 -9.06 -0.55
N GLN A 25 -31.29 -8.50 0.66
CA GLN A 25 -32.15 -7.37 1.01
C GLN A 25 -31.75 -6.09 0.28
N GLN A 26 -30.45 -5.81 0.17
CA GLN A 26 -29.95 -4.67 -0.59
C GLN A 26 -30.31 -4.76 -2.08
N ILE A 27 -30.36 -5.96 -2.67
CA ILE A 27 -30.71 -6.13 -4.08
C ILE A 27 -32.23 -6.14 -4.30
N THR A 28 -32.97 -6.90 -3.48
CA THR A 28 -34.39 -7.22 -3.72
C THR A 28 -35.38 -6.44 -2.86
N GLY A 29 -34.91 -5.76 -1.82
CA GLY A 29 -35.75 -5.12 -0.80
C GLY A 29 -36.38 -6.10 0.20
N ARG A 30 -36.17 -7.42 0.05
CA ARG A 30 -36.76 -8.44 0.92
C ARG A 30 -35.71 -9.03 1.85
N LYS A 31 -36.03 -9.17 3.14
CA LYS A 31 -35.17 -9.87 4.09
C LYS A 31 -35.52 -11.36 4.09
N LEU A 32 -34.53 -12.21 3.86
CA LEU A 32 -34.69 -13.66 3.99
C LEU A 32 -34.64 -14.07 5.47
N GLU A 33 -35.42 -15.09 5.83
CA GLU A 33 -35.37 -15.72 7.14
C GLU A 33 -34.16 -16.66 7.23
N VAL A 34 -33.38 -16.58 8.31
CA VAL A 34 -32.33 -17.55 8.65
C VAL A 34 -32.92 -18.56 9.63
N THR A 35 -32.89 -19.84 9.28
CA THR A 35 -33.43 -20.95 10.07
C THR A 35 -32.37 -22.02 10.32
N ALA A 36 -32.57 -22.80 11.39
CA ALA A 36 -31.79 -23.99 11.69
C ALA A 36 -32.50 -25.30 11.37
N LYS A 37 -33.74 -25.23 10.85
CA LYS A 37 -34.56 -26.40 10.51
C LYS A 37 -35.20 -26.20 9.14
N ASP A 38 -35.19 -27.25 8.33
CA ASP A 38 -35.98 -27.31 7.08
C ASP A 38 -37.48 -27.46 7.43
N ASP A 39 -38.35 -26.84 6.64
CA ASP A 39 -39.81 -26.90 6.75
C ASP A 39 -40.50 -27.74 5.65
N PRO A 40 -39.73 -28.65 5.03
CA PRO A 40 -39.97 -29.31 3.74
C PRO A 40 -40.75 -28.59 2.63
N LYS A 41 -40.92 -27.26 2.66
CA LYS A 41 -41.79 -26.51 1.73
C LYS A 41 -41.09 -25.33 1.08
N SER A 42 -40.16 -24.70 1.77
CA SER A 42 -39.44 -23.51 1.32
C SER A 42 -38.28 -23.89 0.38
N ASP A 43 -38.01 -23.05 -0.61
CA ASP A 43 -36.73 -23.07 -1.32
C ASP A 43 -35.63 -22.71 -0.31
N LEU A 44 -34.41 -23.22 -0.48
CA LEU A 44 -33.33 -23.04 0.50
C LEU A 44 -32.04 -22.55 -0.12
N VAL A 45 -31.39 -21.60 0.57
CA VAL A 45 -29.95 -21.37 0.47
C VAL A 45 -29.29 -22.04 1.67
N VAL A 46 -28.49 -23.06 1.45
CA VAL A 46 -27.81 -23.85 2.48
C VAL A 46 -26.36 -23.38 2.57
N ILE A 47 -25.96 -22.87 3.73
CA ILE A 47 -24.57 -22.42 3.96
C ILE A 47 -23.77 -23.57 4.57
N GLY A 48 -22.63 -23.90 3.95
CA GLY A 48 -21.68 -24.89 4.45
C GLY A 48 -21.70 -26.22 3.68
N SER A 49 -20.52 -26.82 3.59
CA SER A 49 -20.34 -28.21 3.14
C SER A 49 -20.92 -29.19 4.16
N ASP A 50 -20.86 -30.49 3.88
CA ASP A 50 -21.24 -31.55 4.80
C ASP A 50 -20.44 -31.58 6.11
N ALA A 51 -19.25 -30.96 6.15
CA ALA A 51 -18.48 -30.76 7.38
C ALA A 51 -19.07 -29.67 8.30
N PHE A 52 -19.81 -28.70 7.74
CA PHE A 52 -20.40 -27.57 8.49
C PHE A 52 -21.93 -27.65 8.56
N ASN A 53 -22.55 -28.45 7.70
CA ASN A 53 -23.99 -28.50 7.53
C ASN A 53 -24.52 -29.93 7.37
N SER A 54 -25.23 -30.43 8.38
CA SER A 54 -25.76 -31.80 8.36
C SER A 54 -26.85 -32.02 7.32
N PHE A 55 -27.57 -30.96 6.91
CA PHE A 55 -28.52 -31.04 5.80
C PHE A 55 -27.80 -31.28 4.47
N SER A 56 -26.65 -30.63 4.26
CA SER A 56 -25.80 -30.88 3.09
C SER A 56 -25.35 -32.35 3.04
N HIS A 57 -24.94 -32.91 4.19
CA HIS A 57 -24.59 -34.34 4.28
C HIS A 57 -25.76 -35.26 3.93
N ALA A 58 -26.95 -34.99 4.49
CA ALA A 58 -28.15 -35.79 4.19
C ALA A 58 -28.47 -35.79 2.69
N LYS A 59 -28.38 -34.64 2.01
CA LYS A 59 -28.64 -34.53 0.58
C LYS A 59 -27.59 -35.23 -0.29
N ILE A 60 -26.37 -35.41 0.21
CA ILE A 60 -25.35 -36.24 -0.44
C ILE A 60 -25.70 -37.73 -0.30
N VAL A 61 -26.09 -38.18 0.90
CA VAL A 61 -26.50 -39.57 1.16
C VAL A 61 -27.73 -39.96 0.34
N GLU A 62 -28.70 -39.05 0.22
CA GLU A 62 -29.90 -39.19 -0.60
C GLU A 62 -29.63 -39.09 -2.11
N LYS A 63 -28.38 -38.77 -2.52
CA LYS A 63 -27.94 -38.58 -3.91
C LYS A 63 -28.66 -37.45 -4.64
N VAL A 64 -29.19 -36.46 -3.91
CA VAL A 64 -29.74 -35.21 -4.46
C VAL A 64 -28.62 -34.34 -5.01
N ILE A 65 -27.48 -34.32 -4.33
CA ILE A 65 -26.23 -33.70 -4.79
C ILE A 65 -25.07 -34.69 -4.65
N PRO A 66 -24.01 -34.58 -5.48
CA PRO A 66 -22.78 -35.33 -5.25
C PRO A 66 -21.93 -34.66 -4.16
N GLN A 67 -20.85 -35.32 -3.74
CA GLN A 67 -19.84 -34.73 -2.85
C GLN A 67 -19.36 -33.36 -3.39
N PHE A 68 -19.09 -32.42 -2.49
CA PHE A 68 -18.53 -31.13 -2.88
C PHE A 68 -17.07 -31.25 -3.29
N ALA A 69 -16.68 -30.51 -4.33
CA ALA A 69 -15.30 -30.35 -4.77
C ALA A 69 -14.61 -29.19 -4.02
N ALA A 70 -14.73 -29.18 -2.70
CA ALA A 70 -14.15 -28.14 -1.83
C ALA A 70 -13.33 -28.80 -0.71
N PRO A 71 -12.04 -29.12 -0.96
CA PRO A 71 -11.21 -29.85 -0.02
C PRO A 71 -11.05 -29.13 1.32
N SER A 72 -11.05 -29.88 2.42
CA SER A 72 -10.91 -29.32 3.77
C SER A 72 -9.62 -28.50 3.94
N GLY A 73 -9.73 -27.36 4.61
CA GLY A 73 -8.62 -26.45 4.90
C GLY A 73 -8.24 -25.50 3.75
N THR A 74 -8.81 -25.68 2.56
CA THR A 74 -8.55 -24.85 1.38
C THR A 74 -9.50 -23.66 1.27
N ASP A 75 -9.10 -22.65 0.51
CA ASP A 75 -9.95 -21.52 0.14
C ASP A 75 -10.87 -21.83 -1.08
N THR A 76 -10.94 -23.09 -1.50
CA THR A 76 -11.86 -23.56 -2.54
C THR A 76 -13.30 -23.48 -2.05
N TYR A 77 -14.20 -23.06 -2.93
CA TYR A 77 -15.64 -23.11 -2.67
C TYR A 77 -16.42 -23.63 -3.88
N GLN A 78 -17.65 -24.06 -3.61
CA GLN A 78 -18.59 -24.53 -4.60
C GLN A 78 -19.97 -23.91 -4.41
N LEU A 79 -20.53 -23.37 -5.49
CA LEU A 79 -21.92 -22.97 -5.62
C LEU A 79 -22.66 -24.07 -6.38
N ARG A 80 -23.64 -24.72 -5.74
CA ARG A 80 -24.38 -25.82 -6.39
C ARG A 80 -25.87 -25.68 -6.20
N SER A 81 -26.62 -25.71 -7.29
CA SER A 81 -28.08 -25.80 -7.26
C SER A 81 -28.53 -27.25 -7.34
N ALA A 82 -29.66 -27.56 -6.73
CA ALA A 82 -30.36 -28.83 -6.89
C ALA A 82 -31.88 -28.62 -6.87
N SER A 83 -32.61 -29.58 -7.42
CA SER A 83 -34.06 -29.69 -7.25
C SER A 83 -34.36 -30.87 -6.35
N ASP A 84 -35.16 -30.66 -5.32
CA ASP A 84 -35.53 -31.68 -4.36
C ASP A 84 -37.02 -31.57 -4.02
N ALA A 85 -37.77 -32.63 -4.31
CA ALA A 85 -39.22 -32.68 -4.10
C ALA A 85 -39.99 -31.44 -4.60
N GLY A 86 -39.60 -30.89 -5.75
CA GLY A 86 -40.24 -29.73 -6.38
C GLY A 86 -39.82 -28.36 -5.83
N ARG A 87 -38.79 -28.30 -4.97
CA ARG A 87 -38.19 -27.08 -4.43
C ARG A 87 -36.78 -26.87 -4.96
N ASN A 88 -36.34 -25.62 -5.02
CA ASN A 88 -34.99 -25.26 -5.43
C ASN A 88 -34.08 -25.10 -4.21
N LEU A 89 -32.91 -25.74 -4.28
CA LEU A 89 -31.87 -25.66 -3.26
C LEU A 89 -30.63 -25.01 -3.88
N LEU A 90 -29.93 -24.17 -3.12
CA LEU A 90 -28.63 -23.61 -3.44
C LEU A 90 -27.67 -23.85 -2.29
N PHE A 91 -26.60 -24.58 -2.53
CA PHE A 91 -25.54 -24.85 -1.56
C PHE A 91 -24.35 -23.91 -1.79
N LEU A 92 -23.91 -23.26 -0.72
CA LEU A 92 -22.69 -22.45 -0.67
C LEU A 92 -21.66 -23.18 0.21
N ALA A 93 -20.91 -24.11 -0.39
CA ALA A 93 -19.97 -24.96 0.30
C ALA A 93 -18.54 -24.39 0.22
N GLY A 94 -17.85 -24.28 1.34
CA GLY A 94 -16.44 -23.87 1.39
C GLY A 94 -15.57 -24.96 2.01
N GLY A 95 -14.33 -25.08 1.54
CA GLY A 95 -13.31 -25.98 2.11
C GLY A 95 -12.88 -25.56 3.52
N ARG A 96 -13.11 -24.31 3.88
CA ARG A 96 -12.87 -23.74 5.20
C ARG A 96 -13.81 -22.55 5.48
N PRO A 97 -13.80 -22.01 6.71
CA PRO A 97 -14.64 -20.90 7.12
C PRO A 97 -14.74 -19.73 6.12
N ARG A 98 -13.66 -18.99 5.84
CA ARG A 98 -13.73 -17.79 4.98
C ARG A 98 -14.17 -18.06 3.54
N ALA A 99 -13.94 -19.27 3.02
CA ALA A 99 -14.35 -19.66 1.68
C ALA A 99 -15.88 -19.63 1.51
N MET A 100 -16.65 -19.78 2.59
CA MET A 100 -18.10 -19.59 2.56
C MET A 100 -18.48 -18.12 2.28
N LEU A 101 -17.75 -17.15 2.85
CA LEU A 101 -17.97 -15.73 2.52
C LEU A 101 -17.60 -15.44 1.06
N TYR A 102 -16.52 -16.03 0.56
CA TYR A 102 -16.16 -15.93 -0.87
C TYR A 102 -17.27 -16.47 -1.77
N ALA A 103 -17.87 -17.60 -1.40
CA ALA A 103 -19.01 -18.18 -2.11
C ALA A 103 -20.24 -17.23 -2.12
N VAL A 104 -20.53 -16.60 -0.99
CA VAL A 104 -21.60 -15.59 -0.88
C VAL A 104 -21.35 -14.44 -1.86
N TYR A 105 -20.17 -13.82 -1.81
CA TYR A 105 -19.84 -12.72 -2.69
C TYR A 105 -19.87 -13.14 -4.16
N ARG A 106 -19.29 -14.30 -4.48
CA ARG A 106 -19.27 -14.83 -5.85
C ARG A 106 -20.66 -15.10 -6.40
N PHE A 107 -21.58 -15.60 -5.58
CA PHE A 107 -22.98 -15.80 -5.98
C PHE A 107 -23.61 -14.48 -6.45
N PHE A 108 -23.43 -13.40 -5.69
CA PHE A 108 -24.00 -12.09 -6.05
C PHE A 108 -23.29 -11.44 -7.25
N GLU A 109 -21.99 -11.67 -7.45
CA GLU A 109 -21.32 -11.25 -8.68
C GLU A 109 -21.93 -11.91 -9.93
N LEU A 110 -22.22 -13.21 -9.83
CA LEU A 110 -22.74 -14.03 -10.92
C LEU A 110 -24.23 -13.80 -11.20
N ARG A 111 -25.05 -13.66 -10.14
CA ARG A 111 -26.53 -13.67 -10.27
C ARG A 111 -27.17 -12.31 -10.12
N ALA A 112 -26.47 -11.34 -9.56
CA ALA A 112 -26.98 -9.98 -9.37
C ALA A 112 -26.08 -8.90 -10.00
N GLY A 113 -24.92 -9.26 -10.55
CA GLY A 113 -24.00 -8.29 -11.17
C GLY A 113 -23.29 -7.40 -10.15
N CYS A 114 -23.21 -7.80 -8.87
CA CYS A 114 -22.49 -7.04 -7.86
C CYS A 114 -21.00 -6.90 -8.20
N ARG A 115 -20.41 -5.76 -7.90
CA ARG A 115 -18.95 -5.52 -8.00
C ARG A 115 -18.50 -4.78 -6.76
N TYR A 116 -17.35 -5.18 -6.22
CA TYR A 116 -16.87 -4.68 -4.93
C TYR A 116 -15.61 -3.84 -5.14
N PHE A 117 -15.49 -2.70 -4.47
CA PHE A 117 -14.27 -1.89 -4.46
C PHE A 117 -14.07 -1.32 -3.07
N TRP A 118 -12.83 -0.94 -2.73
CA TRP A 118 -12.55 -0.38 -1.41
C TRP A 118 -13.34 0.91 -1.18
N ASP A 119 -13.50 1.68 -2.26
CA ASP A 119 -14.20 2.95 -2.28
C ASP A 119 -15.70 2.86 -2.46
N GLY A 120 -16.25 1.65 -2.54
CA GLY A 120 -17.68 1.42 -2.60
C GLY A 120 -18.04 0.18 -3.40
N ASP A 121 -19.24 -0.35 -3.15
CA ASP A 121 -19.77 -1.47 -3.92
C ASP A 121 -20.78 -0.98 -4.97
N ARG A 122 -20.78 -1.60 -6.15
CA ARG A 122 -21.88 -1.51 -7.12
C ARG A 122 -22.85 -2.66 -6.81
N ILE A 123 -24.00 -2.34 -6.21
CA ILE A 123 -25.04 -3.31 -5.87
C ILE A 123 -26.31 -2.98 -6.68
N PRO A 124 -26.56 -3.70 -7.79
CA PRO A 124 -27.76 -3.48 -8.60
C PRO A 124 -29.05 -3.84 -7.85
N ARG A 125 -30.16 -3.17 -8.17
CA ARG A 125 -31.50 -3.54 -7.68
C ARG A 125 -32.14 -4.53 -8.65
N ALA A 126 -32.77 -5.58 -8.13
CA ALA A 126 -33.49 -6.58 -8.92
C ALA A 126 -34.71 -7.12 -8.17
N LYS A 127 -35.80 -7.43 -8.88
CA LYS A 127 -37.03 -7.96 -8.24
C LYS A 127 -36.87 -9.39 -7.72
N LYS A 128 -36.00 -10.18 -8.37
CA LYS A 128 -35.73 -11.59 -8.07
C LYS A 128 -34.26 -11.87 -8.39
N ILE A 129 -33.67 -12.80 -7.66
CA ILE A 129 -32.36 -13.38 -7.95
C ILE A 129 -32.62 -14.87 -8.14
N ASP A 130 -32.16 -15.42 -9.26
CA ASP A 130 -32.33 -16.83 -9.54
C ASP A 130 -31.24 -17.64 -8.81
N ILE A 131 -31.64 -18.75 -8.20
CA ILE A 131 -30.77 -19.64 -7.42
C ILE A 131 -30.58 -21.00 -8.09
N THR A 132 -31.11 -21.20 -9.30
CA THR A 132 -31.13 -22.48 -10.01
C THR A 132 -29.96 -22.63 -10.99
N GLY A 133 -29.64 -23.86 -11.39
CA GLY A 133 -28.67 -24.15 -12.46
C GLY A 133 -27.20 -23.78 -12.20
N LEU A 134 -26.77 -23.61 -10.94
CA LEU A 134 -25.36 -23.42 -10.60
C LEU A 134 -24.66 -24.76 -10.39
N ASP A 135 -23.47 -24.91 -10.96
CA ASP A 135 -22.45 -25.87 -10.51
C ASP A 135 -21.08 -25.24 -10.78
N VAL A 136 -20.64 -24.37 -9.87
CA VAL A 136 -19.43 -23.56 -10.01
C VAL A 136 -18.46 -23.91 -8.90
N VAL A 137 -17.27 -24.36 -9.27
CA VAL A 137 -16.15 -24.62 -8.35
C VAL A 137 -15.04 -23.63 -8.65
N GLU A 138 -14.56 -22.88 -7.66
CA GLU A 138 -13.45 -21.96 -7.83
C GLU A 138 -12.42 -22.17 -6.71
N SER A 139 -11.14 -22.16 -7.09
CA SER A 139 -9.99 -22.31 -6.19
C SER A 139 -8.94 -21.25 -6.52
N PRO A 140 -8.26 -20.67 -5.51
CA PRO A 140 -7.18 -19.73 -5.77
C PRO A 140 -5.93 -20.47 -6.24
N ARG A 141 -5.14 -19.83 -7.12
CA ARG A 141 -3.79 -20.29 -7.49
C ARG A 141 -2.79 -20.17 -6.34
N PHE A 142 -2.89 -19.12 -5.55
CA PHE A 142 -1.95 -18.81 -4.47
C PHE A 142 -2.60 -19.03 -3.11
N GLN A 143 -1.89 -19.67 -2.18
CA GLN A 143 -2.33 -19.90 -0.80
C GLN A 143 -2.42 -18.59 0.01
N TYR A 144 -1.42 -17.70 -0.10
CA TYR A 144 -1.37 -16.42 0.59
C TYR A 144 -1.69 -15.27 -0.36
N ARG A 145 -2.71 -14.48 -0.05
CA ARG A 145 -3.18 -13.37 -0.89
C ARG A 145 -3.48 -12.18 0.00
N GLY A 146 -2.71 -11.11 -0.11
CA GLY A 146 -2.79 -10.10 0.95
C GLY A 146 -2.08 -8.78 0.74
N LEU A 147 -2.22 -7.95 1.77
CA LEU A 147 -1.79 -6.56 1.82
C LEU A 147 -1.04 -6.28 3.11
N ARG A 148 -0.19 -5.26 3.09
CA ARG A 148 0.49 -4.70 4.26
C ARG A 148 0.14 -3.23 4.44
N TYR A 149 0.11 -2.79 5.70
CA TYR A 149 -0.14 -1.39 6.09
C TYR A 149 1.07 -0.82 6.83
N PHE A 150 1.41 0.44 6.53
CA PHE A 150 2.53 1.18 7.12
C PHE A 150 2.06 2.35 7.98
N ALA A 151 2.93 2.81 8.89
CA ALA A 151 2.65 3.78 9.93
C ALA A 151 2.97 5.23 9.52
N HIS A 152 2.66 5.59 8.29
CA HIS A 152 2.84 6.97 7.82
C HIS A 152 1.61 7.83 8.16
N ARG A 153 1.83 9.14 8.32
CA ARG A 153 0.82 10.09 8.81
C ARG A 153 0.80 11.31 7.90
N SER A 154 -0.30 11.49 7.19
CA SER A 154 -0.45 12.52 6.15
C SER A 154 -1.93 12.60 5.75
N LEU A 155 -2.23 12.69 4.45
CA LEU A 155 -3.58 12.63 3.89
C LEU A 155 -4.30 11.34 4.30
N THR A 156 -5.44 11.45 5.00
CA THR A 156 -6.16 10.29 5.58
C THR A 156 -6.50 9.21 4.54
N ARG A 157 -6.78 9.61 3.29
CA ARG A 157 -7.05 8.66 2.20
C ARG A 157 -5.93 7.64 2.04
N PHE A 158 -4.68 8.08 2.13
CA PHE A 158 -3.51 7.25 1.81
C PHE A 158 -2.86 6.61 3.03
N GLN A 159 -3.39 6.87 4.22
CA GLN A 159 -2.71 6.58 5.49
C GLN A 159 -3.61 5.82 6.46
N ALA A 160 -3.50 4.48 6.42
CA ALA A 160 -4.31 3.60 7.27
C ALA A 160 -4.03 3.76 8.78
N GLU A 161 -2.88 4.31 9.14
CA GLU A 161 -2.54 4.74 10.50
C GLU A 161 -3.61 5.68 11.09
N HIS A 162 -4.29 6.48 10.27
CA HIS A 162 -5.32 7.44 10.68
C HIS A 162 -6.75 6.88 10.69
N TRP A 163 -6.92 5.59 10.42
CA TRP A 163 -8.23 4.98 10.31
C TRP A 163 -8.83 4.61 11.65
N ASP A 164 -10.13 4.86 11.81
CA ASP A 164 -10.91 4.37 12.93
C ASP A 164 -11.40 2.93 12.71
N PHE A 165 -12.13 2.38 13.68
CA PHE A 165 -12.61 1.01 13.58
C PHE A 165 -13.62 0.78 12.43
N ALA A 166 -14.40 1.79 12.04
CA ALA A 166 -15.37 1.64 10.96
C ALA A 166 -14.67 1.55 9.59
N GLU A 167 -13.59 2.31 9.40
CA GLU A 167 -12.75 2.21 8.21
C GLU A 167 -11.98 0.89 8.15
N TRP A 168 -11.44 0.41 9.27
CA TRP A 168 -10.83 -0.93 9.32
C TRP A 168 -11.82 -2.05 9.04
N LYS A 169 -13.06 -1.92 9.51
CA LYS A 169 -14.12 -2.86 9.17
C LYS A 169 -14.38 -2.86 7.67
N ARG A 170 -14.46 -1.68 7.03
CA ARG A 170 -14.59 -1.57 5.57
C ARG A 170 -13.41 -2.25 4.85
N GLU A 171 -12.19 -2.04 5.33
CA GLU A 171 -10.99 -2.68 4.79
C GLU A 171 -11.09 -4.21 4.84
N ILE A 172 -11.38 -4.76 6.01
CA ILE A 172 -11.46 -6.22 6.24
C ILE A 172 -12.59 -6.84 5.41
N ASP A 173 -13.75 -6.19 5.35
CA ASP A 173 -14.86 -6.65 4.52
C ASP A 173 -14.51 -6.60 3.03
N TRP A 174 -13.76 -5.58 2.58
CA TRP A 174 -13.28 -5.48 1.20
C TRP A 174 -12.23 -6.56 0.86
N ILE A 175 -11.28 -6.86 1.76
CA ILE A 175 -10.31 -7.96 1.61
C ILE A 175 -11.03 -9.28 1.34
N LEU A 176 -12.11 -9.56 2.08
CA LEU A 176 -12.91 -10.75 1.89
C LEU A 176 -13.66 -10.76 0.55
N LYS A 177 -14.26 -9.63 0.17
CA LYS A 177 -14.91 -9.46 -1.14
C LYS A 177 -13.93 -9.66 -2.30
N LYS A 178 -12.66 -9.30 -2.10
CA LYS A 178 -11.55 -9.56 -3.05
C LYS A 178 -10.93 -10.94 -2.93
N ARG A 179 -11.46 -11.79 -2.05
CA ARG A 179 -11.01 -13.17 -1.83
C ARG A 179 -9.54 -13.27 -1.39
N MET A 180 -9.04 -12.21 -0.77
CA MET A 180 -7.76 -12.17 -0.07
C MET A 180 -7.92 -12.75 1.34
N ASN A 181 -6.83 -13.28 1.89
CA ASN A 181 -6.84 -13.97 3.17
C ASN A 181 -5.72 -13.55 4.14
N LEU A 182 -4.73 -12.78 3.69
CA LEU A 182 -3.62 -12.32 4.50
C LEU A 182 -3.68 -10.81 4.64
N PHE A 183 -3.58 -10.35 5.88
CA PHE A 183 -3.65 -8.94 6.23
C PHE A 183 -2.56 -8.63 7.26
N MET A 184 -1.53 -7.91 6.85
CA MET A 184 -0.37 -7.63 7.70
C MET A 184 -0.49 -6.24 8.33
N LEU A 185 -1.09 -6.19 9.53
CA LEU A 185 -1.26 -4.97 10.31
C LEU A 185 -0.02 -4.69 11.16
N ARG A 186 0.83 -3.79 10.67
CA ARG A 186 2.04 -3.34 11.39
C ARG A 186 1.86 -2.12 12.28
N ILE A 187 0.68 -1.53 12.23
CA ILE A 187 0.36 -0.26 12.86
C ILE A 187 -0.44 -0.43 14.14
N GLY A 188 -0.32 0.53 15.05
CA GLY A 188 -0.98 0.48 16.35
C GLY A 188 -0.37 -0.54 17.33
N ILE A 189 0.84 -1.05 17.08
CA ILE A 189 1.57 -1.95 17.99
C ILE A 189 2.42 -1.17 19.01
N ASP A 190 2.21 0.14 19.09
CA ASP A 190 3.06 1.08 19.85
C ASP A 190 3.01 0.85 21.37
N ASP A 191 1.95 0.19 21.87
CA ASP A 191 1.75 -0.11 23.29
C ASP A 191 2.29 -1.49 23.72
N LEU A 192 3.04 -2.16 22.84
CA LEU A 192 3.54 -3.50 23.08
C LEU A 192 4.51 -3.58 24.28
N PHE A 193 5.37 -2.57 24.45
CA PHE A 193 6.30 -2.54 25.57
C PHE A 193 5.59 -2.39 26.92
N GLN A 194 4.54 -1.57 26.99
CA GLN A 194 3.73 -1.44 28.20
C GLN A 194 3.05 -2.76 28.57
N LYS A 195 2.72 -3.60 27.58
CA LYS A 195 2.09 -4.91 27.80
C LYS A 195 3.10 -6.02 28.10
N ALA A 196 4.29 -5.97 27.53
CA ALA A 196 5.34 -6.96 27.77
C ALA A 196 6.15 -6.67 29.04
N PHE A 197 6.33 -5.40 29.39
CA PHE A 197 7.14 -4.94 30.51
C PHE A 197 6.44 -3.85 31.33
N PRO A 198 5.23 -4.11 31.87
CA PRO A 198 4.45 -3.09 32.59
C PRO A 198 5.16 -2.52 33.83
N ASP A 199 6.06 -3.30 34.45
CA ASP A 199 6.84 -2.86 35.62
C ASP A 199 8.03 -1.96 35.25
N ILE A 200 8.32 -1.80 33.95
CA ILE A 200 9.45 -1.03 33.44
C ILE A 200 8.98 0.14 32.59
N VAL A 201 7.99 -0.08 31.73
CA VAL A 201 7.51 0.90 30.76
C VAL A 201 6.06 1.23 31.06
N SER A 202 5.82 2.46 31.48
CA SER A 202 4.47 2.93 31.79
C SER A 202 3.73 3.40 30.54
N TYR A 203 2.40 3.48 30.62
CA TYR A 203 1.64 4.24 29.62
C TYR A 203 1.88 5.73 29.83
N PRO A 204 2.10 6.52 28.77
CA PRO A 204 2.25 7.96 28.90
C PRO A 204 0.94 8.59 29.39
N GLU A 205 1.01 9.55 30.31
CA GLU A 205 -0.16 10.30 30.78
C GLU A 205 -0.70 11.26 29.70
N GLY A 206 0.15 11.65 28.75
CA GLY A 206 -0.17 12.57 27.66
C GLY A 206 -0.05 11.95 26.26
N TYR A 207 0.31 12.79 25.30
CA TYR A 207 0.48 12.40 23.88
C TYR A 207 1.95 12.34 23.44
N GLU A 208 2.87 12.84 24.27
CA GLU A 208 4.30 12.88 23.96
C GLU A 208 4.92 11.48 24.12
N ILE A 209 5.87 11.16 23.24
CA ILE A 209 6.65 9.92 23.28
C ILE A 209 8.13 10.32 23.22
N ASP A 210 8.93 9.91 24.21
CA ASP A 210 10.31 10.37 24.40
C ASP A 210 11.27 10.06 23.23
N ASN A 211 10.93 9.12 22.34
CA ASN A 211 11.71 8.76 21.15
C ASN A 211 11.31 9.55 19.89
N SER A 212 10.53 10.63 20.02
CA SER A 212 10.01 11.39 18.86
C SER A 212 11.00 12.46 18.42
N THR A 213 11.25 12.55 17.11
CA THR A 213 12.02 13.65 16.52
C THR A 213 11.07 14.68 15.93
N PRO A 214 10.94 15.90 16.50
CA PRO A 214 10.06 16.92 15.96
C PRO A 214 10.35 17.24 14.50
N ARG A 215 9.30 17.56 13.72
CA ARG A 215 9.41 17.91 12.28
C ARG A 215 10.06 16.80 11.43
N SER A 216 9.83 15.53 11.78
CA SER A 216 10.35 14.35 11.08
C SER A 216 9.23 13.34 10.78
N TYR A 217 9.50 12.40 9.88
CA TYR A 217 8.69 11.18 9.77
C TYR A 217 8.79 10.32 11.04
N ASP A 218 9.86 10.48 11.82
CA ASP A 218 10.07 9.87 13.15
C ASP A 218 9.46 10.73 14.31
N ASP A 219 8.58 11.69 14.00
CA ASP A 219 7.77 12.35 15.04
C ASP A 219 6.60 11.44 15.43
N HIS A 220 6.80 10.68 16.52
CA HIS A 220 5.85 9.69 17.00
C HIS A 220 4.78 10.24 17.94
N THR A 221 4.75 11.57 18.17
CA THR A 221 3.75 12.23 19.01
C THR A 221 2.35 11.77 18.64
N LEU A 222 1.58 11.37 19.64
CA LEU A 222 0.34 10.65 19.44
C LEU A 222 -0.79 11.60 19.00
N PHE A 223 -1.61 11.18 18.02
CA PHE A 223 -2.89 11.85 17.73
C PHE A 223 -4.02 11.36 18.64
N TRP A 224 -4.05 10.07 18.99
CA TRP A 224 -4.95 9.50 20.00
C TRP A 224 -4.13 8.86 21.11
N SER A 225 -4.68 8.77 22.32
CA SER A 225 -3.95 8.19 23.45
C SER A 225 -3.44 6.78 23.13
N LEU A 226 -2.26 6.44 23.66
CA LEU A 226 -1.61 5.15 23.40
C LEU A 226 -2.53 3.98 23.77
N LYS A 227 -3.25 4.12 24.89
CA LYS A 227 -4.23 3.13 25.35
C LYS A 227 -5.38 2.91 24.36
N TYR A 228 -5.93 3.99 23.80
CA TYR A 228 -6.99 3.88 22.80
C TYR A 228 -6.49 3.21 21.51
N ARG A 229 -5.26 3.53 21.07
CA ARG A 229 -4.65 2.88 19.90
C ARG A 229 -4.53 1.36 20.10
N GLY A 230 -4.11 0.92 21.29
CA GLY A 230 -4.09 -0.50 21.66
C GLY A 230 -5.47 -1.15 21.64
N GLU A 231 -6.49 -0.48 22.19
CA GLU A 231 -7.89 -0.94 22.15
C GLU A 231 -8.41 -1.05 20.70
N LEU A 232 -8.08 -0.08 19.85
CA LEU A 232 -8.42 -0.11 18.43
C LEU A 232 -7.77 -1.30 17.73
N ARG A 233 -6.45 -1.49 17.89
CA ARG A 233 -5.74 -2.64 17.31
C ARG A 233 -6.37 -3.96 17.72
N LYS A 234 -6.73 -4.11 19.01
CA LYS A 234 -7.39 -5.33 19.52
C LYS A 234 -8.72 -5.58 18.82
N LYS A 235 -9.56 -4.54 18.65
CA LYS A 235 -10.84 -4.64 17.93
C LYS A 235 -10.64 -5.02 16.46
N VAL A 236 -9.66 -4.43 15.78
CA VAL A 236 -9.34 -4.71 14.38
C VAL A 236 -8.91 -6.16 14.18
N LEU A 237 -7.94 -6.65 14.97
CA LEU A 237 -7.48 -8.04 14.83
C LEU A 237 -8.54 -9.06 15.26
N ALA A 238 -9.36 -8.76 16.27
CA ALA A 238 -10.51 -9.61 16.62
C ALA A 238 -11.50 -9.71 15.45
N TYR A 239 -11.84 -8.58 14.83
CA TYR A 239 -12.75 -8.54 13.69
C TYR A 239 -12.24 -9.33 12.47
N ALA A 240 -10.94 -9.23 12.18
CA ALA A 240 -10.27 -10.01 11.14
C ALA A 240 -10.28 -11.52 11.45
N ARG A 241 -9.98 -11.90 12.70
CA ARG A 241 -9.95 -13.30 13.17
C ARG A 241 -11.31 -13.97 13.12
N GLU A 242 -12.38 -13.26 13.50
CA GLU A 242 -13.77 -13.75 13.37
C GLU A 242 -14.14 -14.12 11.93
N ARG A 243 -13.41 -13.56 10.95
CA ARG A 243 -13.56 -13.79 9.51
C ARG A 243 -12.51 -14.73 8.93
N ASP A 244 -11.74 -15.40 9.79
CA ASP A 244 -10.70 -16.36 9.40
C ASP A 244 -9.60 -15.71 8.52
N LEU A 245 -9.34 -14.41 8.66
CA LEU A 245 -8.17 -13.76 8.04
C LEU A 245 -6.88 -14.09 8.81
N LEU A 246 -5.80 -14.22 8.06
CA LEU A 246 -4.46 -14.46 8.56
C LEU A 246 -3.77 -13.13 8.87
N HIS A 247 -3.19 -13.04 10.06
CA HIS A 247 -2.29 -11.96 10.48
C HIS A 247 -1.02 -12.60 11.06
N PRO A 248 0.18 -12.26 10.58
CA PRO A 248 1.42 -12.81 11.12
C PRO A 248 1.90 -12.07 12.36
N GLU A 249 2.27 -12.85 13.39
CA GLU A 249 2.86 -12.37 14.62
C GLU A 249 4.36 -12.09 14.42
N ASP A 250 4.84 -11.00 15.00
CA ASP A 250 6.26 -10.65 14.88
C ASP A 250 7.14 -11.46 15.81
N ILE A 251 8.28 -11.91 15.30
CA ILE A 251 9.31 -12.58 16.09
C ILE A 251 10.72 -12.13 15.75
N GLY A 252 11.56 -12.10 16.78
CA GLY A 252 12.96 -11.71 16.68
C GLY A 252 13.13 -10.19 16.72
N THR A 253 13.99 -9.68 15.86
CA THR A 253 14.63 -8.35 15.93
C THR A 253 13.71 -7.17 15.54
N MET A 254 12.49 -7.11 16.09
CA MET A 254 11.46 -6.13 15.75
C MET A 254 11.72 -4.68 16.22
N THR A 255 12.69 -4.47 17.13
CA THR A 255 12.96 -3.17 17.78
C THR A 255 13.48 -2.10 16.83
N HIS A 256 14.01 -2.50 15.70
CA HIS A 256 14.81 -1.64 14.86
C HIS A 256 13.98 -0.76 13.89
N TRP A 257 12.70 -1.10 13.67
CA TRP A 257 11.74 -0.37 12.83
C TRP A 257 10.35 -0.26 13.42
N TYR A 258 9.81 -1.37 13.93
CA TYR A 258 8.36 -1.50 14.14
C TYR A 258 7.92 -1.31 15.58
N SER A 259 8.84 -1.52 16.51
CA SER A 259 8.58 -1.33 17.95
C SER A 259 9.85 -0.78 18.59
N ARG A 260 10.18 0.49 18.27
CA ARG A 260 11.36 1.19 18.80
C ARG A 260 11.41 1.03 20.32
N THR A 261 12.59 0.73 20.86
CA THR A 261 12.77 0.49 22.29
C THR A 261 12.55 1.79 23.08
N PRO A 262 11.60 1.84 24.03
CA PRO A 262 11.37 3.03 24.86
C PRO A 262 12.60 3.40 25.71
N HIS A 263 12.82 4.70 25.97
CA HIS A 263 13.91 5.17 26.84
C HIS A 263 13.84 4.57 28.25
N GLU A 264 12.66 4.47 28.86
CA GLU A 264 12.47 3.80 30.17
C GLU A 264 13.05 2.38 30.19
N TYR A 265 12.84 1.62 29.11
CA TYR A 265 13.40 0.28 28.97
C TYR A 265 14.92 0.31 28.81
N LEU A 266 15.43 1.21 27.95
CA LEU A 266 16.86 1.37 27.72
C LEU A 266 17.61 1.73 29.02
N ASP A 267 17.06 2.65 29.80
CA ASP A 267 17.67 3.13 31.04
C ASP A 267 17.65 2.08 32.15
N LYS A 268 16.55 1.31 32.24
CA LYS A 268 16.38 0.27 33.26
C LYS A 268 17.15 -1.00 32.94
N VAL A 269 17.03 -1.51 31.70
CA VAL A 269 17.54 -2.82 31.30
C VAL A 269 18.97 -2.75 30.77
N LYS A 270 19.33 -1.64 30.10
CA LYS A 270 20.64 -1.43 29.47
C LYS A 270 21.06 -2.61 28.59
N PRO A 271 20.25 -2.97 27.56
CA PRO A 271 20.58 -4.09 26.70
C PRO A 271 21.86 -3.81 25.91
N ASP A 272 22.67 -4.85 25.72
CA ASP A 272 23.75 -4.82 24.75
C ASP A 272 23.16 -4.84 23.33
N PHE A 273 23.84 -4.21 22.37
CA PHE A 273 23.39 -4.12 20.99
C PHE A 273 24.26 -4.94 20.05
N MET A 274 23.64 -5.41 18.96
CA MET A 274 24.35 -5.97 17.83
C MET A 274 25.37 -4.96 17.26
N PRO A 275 26.54 -5.42 16.79
CA PRO A 275 27.42 -4.58 15.96
C PRO A 275 26.66 -4.03 14.76
N GLN A 276 27.00 -2.80 14.34
CA GLN A 276 26.40 -2.17 13.16
C GLN A 276 27.46 -1.39 12.38
N ALA A 277 27.71 -1.82 11.14
CA ALA A 277 28.59 -1.17 10.18
C ALA A 277 27.83 -0.19 9.24
N THR A 278 26.51 -0.30 9.16
CA THR A 278 25.65 0.65 8.44
C THR A 278 25.36 1.90 9.28
N GLY A 279 25.30 3.07 8.64
CA GLY A 279 25.04 4.34 9.35
C GLY A 279 23.58 4.63 9.68
N GLY A 280 22.62 3.99 8.99
CA GLY A 280 21.18 4.24 9.19
C GLY A 280 20.67 3.67 10.52
N TYR A 281 19.64 4.29 11.09
CA TYR A 281 18.95 3.83 12.32
C TYR A 281 19.89 3.66 13.53
N SER A 282 20.86 4.54 13.73
CA SER A 282 21.86 4.49 14.80
C SER A 282 21.38 5.01 16.16
N GLU A 283 20.19 5.63 16.21
CA GLU A 283 19.45 5.95 17.44
C GLU A 283 19.36 4.73 18.35
N LYS A 284 19.67 4.85 19.64
CA LYS A 284 19.64 3.71 20.58
C LYS A 284 18.30 2.97 20.59
N SER A 285 17.20 3.71 20.44
CA SER A 285 15.84 3.15 20.36
C SER A 285 15.62 2.27 19.12
N GLY A 286 16.39 2.45 18.04
CA GLY A 286 16.34 1.68 16.79
C GLY A 286 17.45 0.64 16.61
N LEU A 287 18.30 0.44 17.61
CA LEU A 287 19.31 -0.61 17.57
C LEU A 287 18.71 -1.98 17.88
N VAL A 288 19.31 -3.01 17.28
CA VAL A 288 18.93 -4.41 17.52
C VAL A 288 19.65 -4.88 18.79
N TRP A 289 18.91 -5.43 19.75
CA TRP A 289 19.52 -6.02 20.95
C TRP A 289 20.37 -7.23 20.55
N ASP A 290 21.50 -7.41 21.22
CA ASP A 290 22.47 -8.45 20.88
C ASP A 290 21.86 -9.85 21.03
N ILE A 291 21.45 -10.44 19.92
CA ILE A 291 20.76 -11.73 19.86
C ILE A 291 21.66 -12.91 20.21
N ARG A 292 22.98 -12.68 20.32
CA ARG A 292 23.92 -13.71 20.80
C ARG A 292 23.64 -14.04 22.26
N GLN A 293 23.10 -13.08 23.01
CA GLN A 293 22.84 -13.20 24.44
C GLN A 293 21.42 -13.70 24.71
N GLU A 294 21.29 -14.78 25.50
CA GLU A 294 19.99 -15.41 25.75
C GLU A 294 19.00 -14.46 26.43
N LYS A 295 19.45 -13.60 27.37
CA LYS A 295 18.59 -12.60 28.02
C LYS A 295 17.85 -11.68 27.02
N ASN A 296 18.50 -11.33 25.91
CA ASN A 296 17.92 -10.44 24.90
C ASN A 296 16.96 -11.22 23.99
N LEU A 297 17.28 -12.48 23.68
CA LEU A 297 16.39 -13.36 22.93
C LEU A 297 15.10 -13.67 23.70
N GLU A 298 15.19 -13.90 25.01
CA GLU A 298 14.04 -14.01 25.91
C GLU A 298 13.23 -12.71 25.97
N ALA A 299 13.89 -11.55 26.02
CA ALA A 299 13.20 -10.26 25.98
C ALA A 299 12.42 -10.05 24.67
N TYR A 300 13.01 -10.42 23.52
CA TYR A 300 12.30 -10.40 22.25
C TYR A 300 11.13 -11.37 22.23
N TRP A 301 11.31 -12.58 22.77
CA TRP A 301 10.23 -13.55 22.89
C TRP A 301 9.08 -13.03 23.75
N LYS A 302 9.37 -12.34 24.85
CA LYS A 302 8.34 -11.72 25.70
C LYS A 302 7.51 -10.67 24.96
N LEU A 303 8.10 -9.93 24.01
CA LEU A 303 7.35 -9.05 23.12
C LEU A 303 6.41 -9.83 22.21
N THR A 304 6.89 -10.91 21.57
CA THR A 304 6.05 -11.80 20.75
C THR A 304 4.92 -12.42 21.55
N GLU A 305 5.19 -12.93 22.75
CA GLU A 305 4.19 -13.52 23.64
C GLU A 305 3.13 -12.50 24.07
N ALA A 306 3.54 -11.26 24.38
CA ALA A 306 2.61 -10.18 24.68
C ALA A 306 1.74 -9.83 23.46
N HIS A 307 2.31 -9.81 22.25
CA HIS A 307 1.54 -9.55 21.03
C HIS A 307 0.48 -10.64 20.80
N ILE A 308 0.84 -11.91 20.93
CA ILE A 308 -0.09 -13.05 20.82
C ILE A 308 -1.19 -12.96 21.88
N ARG A 309 -0.83 -12.77 23.15
CA ARG A 309 -1.78 -12.73 24.27
C ARG A 309 -2.80 -11.61 24.13
N GLU A 310 -2.37 -10.44 23.66
CA GLU A 310 -3.17 -9.21 23.73
C GLU A 310 -4.01 -8.98 22.47
N TYR A 311 -3.51 -9.41 21.30
CA TYR A 311 -4.15 -9.15 20.01
C TYR A 311 -4.20 -10.36 19.07
N GLY A 312 -3.26 -11.29 19.22
CA GLY A 312 -2.82 -12.22 18.18
C GLY A 312 -3.25 -13.69 18.33
N SER A 313 -2.70 -14.53 17.46
CA SER A 313 -2.67 -16.00 17.61
C SER A 313 -1.37 -16.56 17.03
N PRO A 314 -0.86 -17.68 17.56
CA PRO A 314 0.39 -18.26 17.10
C PRO A 314 0.24 -19.10 15.81
N ASP A 315 -0.57 -18.63 14.86
CA ASP A 315 -0.90 -19.39 13.63
C ASP A 315 0.17 -19.23 12.54
N ILE A 316 0.78 -18.05 12.45
CA ILE A 316 1.83 -17.72 11.48
C ILE A 316 2.71 -16.62 12.03
N PHE A 317 4.02 -16.73 11.79
CA PHE A 317 5.02 -15.81 12.29
C PHE A 317 5.74 -15.11 11.15
N HIS A 318 6.26 -13.93 11.44
CA HIS A 318 7.03 -13.13 10.50
C HIS A 318 8.29 -12.58 11.18
N THR A 319 9.40 -12.59 10.45
CA THR A 319 10.60 -11.86 10.86
C THR A 319 11.19 -11.07 9.71
N ILE A 320 11.59 -9.84 10.03
CA ILE A 320 12.30 -8.93 9.13
C ILE A 320 13.83 -9.17 9.17
N GLY A 321 14.29 -10.00 10.10
CA GLY A 321 15.72 -10.25 10.33
C GLY A 321 16.49 -8.96 10.62
N LEU A 322 17.65 -8.80 9.99
CA LEU A 322 18.52 -7.62 10.14
C LEU A 322 18.36 -6.66 8.96
N ALA A 323 17.12 -6.41 8.52
CA ALA A 323 16.88 -5.59 7.34
C ALA A 323 17.57 -4.22 7.41
N GLU A 324 18.13 -3.83 6.27
CA GLU A 324 18.92 -2.63 6.04
C GLU A 324 20.20 -2.49 6.86
N ARG A 325 20.66 -3.58 7.46
CA ARG A 325 21.81 -3.56 8.36
C ARG A 325 22.89 -4.52 7.90
N ARG A 326 24.12 -4.03 8.05
CA ARG A 326 25.30 -4.88 8.10
C ARG A 326 25.87 -4.80 9.50
N CYS A 327 26.16 -5.94 10.11
CA CYS A 327 26.84 -5.99 11.39
C CYS A 327 28.34 -5.73 11.22
N TYR A 328 28.90 -6.21 10.12
CA TYR A 328 30.33 -6.09 9.81
C TYR A 328 30.54 -5.52 8.41
N SER A 329 31.71 -4.93 8.18
CA SER A 329 32.07 -4.35 6.89
C SER A 329 32.55 -5.41 5.90
N ASP A 330 33.19 -6.47 6.40
CA ASP A 330 33.57 -7.64 5.63
C ASP A 330 32.35 -8.54 5.38
N ARG A 331 32.31 -9.11 4.18
CA ARG A 331 31.12 -9.78 3.67
C ARG A 331 30.85 -11.11 4.37
N GLU A 332 31.91 -11.89 4.59
CA GLU A 332 31.83 -13.22 5.19
C GLU A 332 31.34 -13.16 6.65
N SER A 333 31.94 -12.32 7.49
CA SER A 333 31.48 -12.19 8.89
C SER A 333 30.07 -11.61 8.96
N ASN A 334 29.73 -10.68 8.07
CA ASN A 334 28.39 -10.13 7.99
C ASN A 334 27.35 -11.19 7.59
N GLN A 335 27.65 -11.99 6.58
CA GLN A 335 26.81 -13.09 6.13
C GLN A 335 26.60 -14.12 7.25
N GLN A 336 27.68 -14.55 7.91
CA GLN A 336 27.58 -15.50 9.03
C GLN A 336 26.73 -14.94 10.18
N MET A 337 26.82 -13.64 10.47
CA MET A 337 25.99 -13.01 11.50
C MET A 337 24.50 -12.98 11.12
N LYS A 338 24.18 -12.74 9.84
CA LYS A 338 22.80 -12.82 9.36
C LYS A 338 22.26 -14.25 9.43
N LEU A 339 23.03 -15.25 8.98
CA LEU A 339 22.67 -16.68 9.09
C LEU A 339 22.44 -17.09 10.55
N TYR A 340 23.38 -16.75 11.44
CA TYR A 340 23.24 -17.02 12.87
C TYR A 340 21.98 -16.37 13.47
N THR A 341 21.60 -15.18 13.01
CA THR A 341 20.37 -14.51 13.44
C THR A 341 19.12 -15.31 13.09
N TYR A 342 19.01 -15.78 11.86
CA TYR A 342 17.88 -16.62 11.46
C TYR A 342 17.87 -17.96 12.21
N ARG A 343 19.02 -18.59 12.47
CA ARG A 343 19.09 -19.82 13.28
C ARG A 343 18.54 -19.59 14.70
N ARG A 344 18.93 -18.49 15.37
CA ARG A 344 18.47 -18.17 16.73
C ARG A 344 16.98 -17.88 16.78
N ILE A 345 16.46 -17.09 15.84
CA ILE A 345 15.02 -16.78 15.75
C ILE A 345 14.21 -18.06 15.50
N GLN A 346 14.63 -18.90 14.54
CA GLN A 346 13.96 -20.17 14.25
C GLN A 346 13.99 -21.10 15.45
N LYS A 347 15.15 -21.29 16.10
CA LYS A 347 15.25 -22.11 17.30
C LYS A 347 14.22 -21.67 18.34
N LYS A 348 14.16 -20.37 18.64
CA LYS A 348 13.22 -19.82 19.61
C LYS A 348 11.77 -20.04 19.22
N LEU A 349 11.42 -19.84 17.95
CA LEU A 349 10.07 -20.14 17.46
C LEU A 349 9.72 -21.62 17.65
N ARG A 350 10.63 -22.52 17.27
CA ARG A 350 10.36 -23.97 17.25
C ARG A 350 10.27 -24.58 18.65
N GLU A 351 10.90 -23.96 19.66
CA GLU A 351 10.75 -24.33 21.08
C GLU A 351 9.29 -24.20 21.54
N HIS A 352 8.57 -23.18 21.07
CA HIS A 352 7.20 -22.89 21.51
C HIS A 352 6.13 -23.36 20.50
N TYR A 353 6.40 -23.18 19.21
CA TYR A 353 5.50 -23.49 18.11
C TYR A 353 6.24 -24.25 17.01
N PRO A 354 6.49 -25.57 17.20
CA PRO A 354 7.33 -26.36 16.31
C PRO A 354 6.82 -26.34 14.86
N ASN A 355 5.50 -26.32 14.64
CA ASN A 355 4.91 -26.47 13.31
C ASN A 355 4.42 -25.14 12.70
N ALA A 356 4.52 -24.01 13.41
CA ALA A 356 3.99 -22.74 12.90
C ALA A 356 4.84 -22.22 11.73
N PRO A 357 4.24 -21.79 10.60
CA PRO A 357 5.00 -21.23 9.49
C PRO A 357 5.74 -19.95 9.88
N LEU A 358 6.98 -19.81 9.42
CA LEU A 358 7.79 -18.59 9.53
C LEU A 358 7.94 -17.94 8.15
N LEU A 359 7.47 -16.69 8.04
CA LEU A 359 7.69 -15.82 6.89
C LEU A 359 8.98 -15.02 7.10
N ILE A 360 9.95 -15.19 6.19
CA ILE A 360 11.19 -14.40 6.18
C ILE A 360 11.09 -13.33 5.12
N ALA A 361 11.14 -12.07 5.55
CA ALA A 361 11.11 -10.90 4.68
C ALA A 361 12.28 -10.84 3.69
N SER A 362 11.99 -10.60 2.40
CA SER A 362 13.04 -10.43 1.38
C SER A 362 13.57 -8.99 1.23
N TRP A 363 13.02 -8.00 1.93
CA TRP A 363 13.40 -6.59 1.73
C TRP A 363 14.92 -6.39 1.75
N ASP A 364 15.60 -7.05 2.69
CA ASP A 364 17.04 -7.00 2.81
C ASP A 364 17.78 -7.68 1.65
N PHE A 365 17.17 -8.71 1.04
CA PHE A 365 17.78 -9.52 -0.02
C PHE A 365 18.04 -8.71 -1.29
N CYS A 366 17.15 -7.77 -1.63
CA CYS A 366 17.36 -6.90 -2.80
C CYS A 366 18.40 -5.78 -2.56
N MET A 367 18.88 -5.60 -1.33
CA MET A 367 19.76 -4.49 -0.93
C MET A 367 21.14 -4.90 -0.44
N TYR A 368 21.20 -5.80 0.54
CA TYR A 368 22.40 -6.09 1.34
C TYR A 368 22.80 -7.56 1.31
N TRP A 369 22.21 -8.33 0.40
CA TRP A 369 22.59 -9.70 0.09
C TRP A 369 22.88 -9.84 -1.39
N GLU A 370 23.61 -10.90 -1.72
CA GLU A 370 23.75 -11.37 -3.09
C GLU A 370 23.14 -12.74 -3.30
N PRO A 371 22.81 -13.09 -4.56
CA PRO A 371 22.03 -14.29 -4.84
C PRO A 371 22.64 -15.56 -4.24
N GLU A 372 23.96 -15.65 -4.19
CA GLU A 372 24.71 -16.75 -3.56
C GLU A 372 24.47 -16.80 -2.05
N GLU A 373 24.52 -15.66 -1.36
CA GLU A 373 24.26 -15.55 0.08
C GLU A 373 22.80 -15.92 0.42
N VAL A 374 21.85 -15.59 -0.47
CA VAL A 374 20.46 -16.01 -0.31
C VAL A 374 20.35 -17.53 -0.46
N ARG A 375 21.03 -18.13 -1.46
CA ARG A 375 21.04 -19.60 -1.64
C ARG A 375 21.66 -20.32 -0.44
N GLU A 376 22.71 -19.76 0.17
CA GLU A 376 23.28 -20.29 1.41
C GLU A 376 22.24 -20.31 2.54
N LEU A 377 21.50 -19.21 2.74
CA LEU A 377 20.41 -19.17 3.71
C LEU A 377 19.38 -20.26 3.41
N LEU A 378 18.92 -20.41 2.16
CA LEU A 378 17.91 -21.42 1.79
C LEU A 378 18.35 -22.85 2.14
N ASN A 379 19.64 -23.16 2.05
CA ASN A 379 20.16 -24.49 2.39
C ASN A 379 20.07 -24.83 3.89
N GLU A 380 19.85 -23.83 4.75
CA GLU A 380 19.75 -24.00 6.21
C GLU A 380 18.31 -23.98 6.74
N LEU A 381 17.38 -23.47 5.94
CA LEU A 381 15.99 -23.31 6.34
C LEU A 381 15.20 -24.60 6.12
N ASP A 382 14.25 -24.87 7.01
CA ASP A 382 13.27 -25.95 6.83
C ASP A 382 12.16 -25.49 5.86
N PRO A 383 12.08 -26.05 4.62
CA PRO A 383 11.09 -25.64 3.62
C PRO A 383 9.65 -26.04 4.01
N ASP A 384 9.44 -26.99 4.92
CA ASP A 384 8.09 -27.36 5.33
C ASP A 384 7.47 -26.31 6.26
N ARG A 385 8.32 -25.50 6.90
CA ARG A 385 7.91 -24.57 7.96
C ARG A 385 8.36 -23.13 7.72
N THR A 386 9.02 -22.85 6.59
CA THR A 386 9.58 -21.54 6.28
C THR A 386 9.21 -21.15 4.86
N VAL A 387 8.88 -19.87 4.68
CA VAL A 387 8.50 -19.30 3.39
C VAL A 387 9.27 -18.00 3.21
N ILE A 388 9.93 -17.84 2.06
CA ILE A 388 10.50 -16.55 1.67
C ILE A 388 9.38 -15.62 1.23
N PHE A 389 9.20 -14.55 1.99
CA PHE A 389 8.15 -13.57 1.78
C PHE A 389 8.74 -12.44 0.92
N ASP A 390 8.74 -12.62 -0.41
CA ASP A 390 9.28 -11.60 -1.33
C ASP A 390 8.35 -10.40 -1.42
N TYR A 391 8.88 -9.19 -1.22
CA TYR A 391 8.11 -7.94 -1.37
C TYR A 391 8.35 -7.23 -2.68
N THR A 392 9.39 -7.64 -3.40
CA THR A 392 10.07 -6.77 -4.37
C THR A 392 10.18 -7.40 -5.74
N SER A 393 9.31 -8.34 -6.08
CA SER A 393 9.37 -9.06 -7.35
C SER A 393 9.11 -8.14 -8.57
N ASP A 394 8.56 -6.95 -8.35
CA ASP A 394 8.37 -5.86 -9.33
C ASP A 394 9.61 -4.97 -9.55
N ASN A 395 10.72 -5.24 -8.86
CA ASN A 395 11.96 -4.49 -9.04
C ASN A 395 12.53 -4.64 -10.47
N ASP A 396 13.32 -3.70 -10.93
CA ASP A 396 13.97 -3.73 -12.26
C ASP A 396 15.41 -4.27 -12.23
N ASP A 397 15.91 -4.71 -11.07
CA ASP A 397 17.20 -5.39 -10.95
C ASP A 397 17.05 -6.86 -11.40
N GLU A 398 17.59 -7.20 -12.56
CA GLU A 398 17.55 -8.58 -13.08
C GLU A 398 18.45 -9.56 -12.32
N SER A 399 19.33 -9.08 -11.44
CA SER A 399 20.23 -9.91 -10.63
C SER A 399 19.66 -10.21 -9.23
N ARG A 400 19.15 -9.21 -8.51
CA ARG A 400 18.68 -9.36 -7.12
C ARG A 400 17.18 -9.55 -7.01
N ASN A 401 16.71 -10.67 -7.54
CA ASN A 401 15.30 -11.07 -7.48
C ASN A 401 15.17 -12.60 -7.40
N PHE A 402 13.94 -13.07 -7.17
CA PHE A 402 13.62 -14.49 -6.98
C PHE A 402 14.08 -15.42 -8.11
N LEU A 403 14.25 -14.92 -9.35
CA LEU A 403 14.77 -15.72 -10.47
C LEU A 403 16.18 -16.25 -10.19
N ASN A 404 16.97 -15.54 -9.37
CA ASN A 404 18.35 -15.89 -9.06
C ASN A 404 18.54 -16.43 -7.65
N TRP A 405 17.61 -16.22 -6.72
CA TRP A 405 17.75 -16.66 -5.33
C TRP A 405 17.69 -18.18 -5.13
N GLY A 406 17.31 -18.94 -6.16
CA GLY A 406 17.24 -20.40 -6.08
C GLY A 406 15.97 -20.94 -5.43
N VAL A 407 14.92 -20.13 -5.32
CA VAL A 407 13.61 -20.55 -4.76
C VAL A 407 12.77 -21.36 -5.74
N ILE A 408 12.90 -21.11 -7.05
CA ILE A 408 12.01 -21.67 -8.08
C ILE A 408 12.07 -23.19 -8.09
N GLY A 409 10.92 -23.83 -7.89
CA GLY A 409 10.77 -25.29 -7.82
C GLY A 409 11.51 -25.96 -6.65
N LYS A 410 12.11 -25.19 -5.74
CA LYS A 410 13.01 -25.69 -4.69
C LYS A 410 12.61 -25.30 -3.27
N PHE A 411 12.10 -24.09 -3.06
CA PHE A 411 11.85 -23.57 -1.72
C PHE A 411 10.58 -22.70 -1.69
N PRO A 412 9.68 -22.83 -0.70
CA PRO A 412 8.45 -22.04 -0.67
C PRO A 412 8.68 -20.54 -0.60
N TRP A 413 7.96 -19.81 -1.44
CA TRP A 413 8.09 -18.36 -1.54
C TRP A 413 6.77 -17.68 -1.93
N VAL A 414 6.73 -16.36 -1.82
CA VAL A 414 5.61 -15.50 -2.20
C VAL A 414 6.09 -14.49 -3.22
N PHE A 415 5.29 -14.21 -4.25
CA PHE A 415 5.53 -13.14 -5.21
C PHE A 415 4.98 -11.81 -4.66
N GLY A 416 5.81 -10.78 -4.53
CA GLY A 416 5.39 -9.49 -3.97
C GLY A 416 5.57 -8.34 -4.94
N VAL A 417 4.65 -7.38 -4.87
CA VAL A 417 4.76 -6.11 -5.58
C VAL A 417 4.93 -5.01 -4.53
N PHE A 418 6.05 -4.29 -4.54
CA PHE A 418 6.30 -3.17 -3.64
C PHE A 418 5.58 -1.91 -4.12
N GLN A 419 5.54 -1.68 -5.43
CA GLN A 419 4.84 -0.59 -6.10
C GLN A 419 5.36 0.83 -5.82
N SER A 420 5.34 1.28 -4.56
CA SER A 420 5.45 2.70 -4.21
C SER A 420 6.00 2.93 -2.79
N PHE A 421 6.86 3.95 -2.69
CA PHE A 421 7.18 4.59 -1.41
C PHE A 421 6.07 5.55 -0.99
N GLU A 422 6.12 6.06 0.25
CA GLU A 422 5.10 6.94 0.83
C GLU A 422 4.57 8.04 -0.14
N PRO A 423 5.43 8.85 -0.79
CA PRO A 423 4.94 10.01 -1.53
C PRO A 423 4.34 9.66 -2.90
N ASP A 424 4.56 8.43 -3.37
CA ASP A 424 4.14 7.96 -4.68
C ASP A 424 2.68 7.47 -4.63
N THR A 425 1.76 8.41 -4.41
CA THR A 425 0.33 8.11 -4.22
C THR A 425 -0.50 8.18 -5.50
N GLU A 426 0.12 8.44 -6.66
CA GLU A 426 -0.53 8.41 -7.97
C GLU A 426 -0.44 7.02 -8.64
N PRO A 427 -1.33 6.69 -9.58
CA PRO A 427 -1.23 5.48 -10.38
C PRO A 427 0.14 5.28 -11.05
N ARG A 428 0.74 4.11 -10.83
CA ARG A 428 2.05 3.73 -11.39
C ARG A 428 2.30 2.23 -11.39
N GLY A 429 3.26 1.78 -12.21
CA GLY A 429 3.79 0.43 -12.07
C GLY A 429 4.47 -0.12 -13.32
N ASN A 430 5.44 -1.01 -13.11
CA ASN A 430 6.10 -1.75 -14.18
C ASN A 430 5.30 -3.02 -14.53
N TYR A 431 4.12 -2.83 -15.13
CA TYR A 431 3.22 -3.94 -15.45
C TYR A 431 3.84 -4.98 -16.39
N GLU A 432 4.80 -4.59 -17.24
CA GLU A 432 5.52 -5.51 -18.12
C GLU A 432 6.40 -6.48 -17.31
N VAL A 433 7.25 -5.96 -16.41
CA VAL A 433 8.10 -6.78 -15.54
C VAL A 433 7.25 -7.66 -14.63
N ILE A 434 6.20 -7.10 -14.03
CA ILE A 434 5.26 -7.84 -13.18
C ILE A 434 4.64 -8.99 -13.98
N ALA A 435 4.05 -8.73 -15.16
CA ALA A 435 3.40 -9.75 -15.97
C ALA A 435 4.35 -10.87 -16.41
N ARG A 436 5.57 -10.49 -16.83
CA ARG A 436 6.63 -11.44 -17.24
C ARG A 436 7.03 -12.35 -16.09
N ARG A 437 7.31 -11.79 -14.91
CA ARG A 437 7.78 -12.56 -13.74
C ARG A 437 6.66 -13.34 -13.06
N LEU A 438 5.46 -12.79 -13.03
CA LEU A 438 4.26 -13.47 -12.52
C LEU A 438 3.92 -14.72 -13.34
N ARG A 439 4.24 -14.76 -14.64
CA ARG A 439 4.09 -15.99 -15.44
C ARG A 439 4.93 -17.14 -14.87
N THR A 440 6.17 -16.85 -14.48
CA THR A 440 7.07 -17.83 -13.83
C THR A 440 6.53 -18.23 -12.46
N ALA A 441 6.15 -17.25 -11.64
CA ALA A 441 5.58 -17.46 -10.31
C ALA A 441 4.30 -18.32 -10.35
N ALA A 442 3.40 -18.02 -11.28
CA ALA A 442 2.16 -18.76 -11.48
C ALA A 442 2.40 -20.20 -11.98
N GLY A 443 3.53 -20.49 -12.63
CA GLY A 443 3.92 -21.84 -13.03
C GLY A 443 4.60 -22.65 -11.93
N ASP A 444 5.11 -22.01 -10.89
CA ASP A 444 5.91 -22.66 -9.85
C ASP A 444 5.06 -23.10 -8.65
N PRO A 445 4.94 -24.42 -8.35
CA PRO A 445 4.20 -24.90 -7.18
C PRO A 445 4.80 -24.43 -5.84
N MET A 446 6.07 -24.01 -5.81
CA MET A 446 6.69 -23.44 -4.62
C MET A 446 6.33 -21.96 -4.41
N CYS A 447 5.82 -21.27 -5.43
CA CYS A 447 5.24 -19.95 -5.24
C CYS A 447 3.84 -20.09 -4.62
N ARG A 448 3.78 -19.92 -3.30
CA ARG A 448 2.58 -20.08 -2.47
C ARG A 448 1.78 -18.80 -2.29
N GLY A 449 2.26 -17.65 -2.72
CA GLY A 449 1.54 -16.39 -2.47
C GLY A 449 1.68 -15.33 -3.55
N PHE A 450 0.75 -14.37 -3.53
CA PHE A 450 0.87 -13.07 -4.19
C PHE A 450 0.38 -11.96 -3.24
N ILE A 451 1.27 -11.04 -2.86
CA ILE A 451 0.95 -9.88 -2.01
C ILE A 451 1.26 -8.54 -2.69
N LEU A 452 0.61 -7.49 -2.20
CA LEU A 452 0.91 -6.09 -2.53
C LEU A 452 1.38 -5.35 -1.26
N TRP A 453 2.48 -4.62 -1.38
CA TRP A 453 3.24 -4.03 -0.27
C TRP A 453 3.66 -2.59 -0.58
N PRO A 454 2.73 -1.63 -0.69
CA PRO A 454 3.09 -0.23 -0.82
C PRO A 454 3.32 0.37 0.57
N GLU A 455 4.07 1.47 0.65
CA GLU A 455 4.13 2.27 1.88
C GLU A 455 2.88 3.12 2.11
N ASN A 456 2.06 3.31 1.08
CA ASN A 456 0.77 4.01 1.16
C ASN A 456 -0.39 3.01 1.08
N SER A 457 -1.58 3.44 1.49
CA SER A 457 -2.81 2.64 1.47
C SER A 457 -3.77 3.17 0.41
N HIS A 458 -4.30 2.33 -0.49
CA HIS A 458 -5.33 2.73 -1.47
C HIS A 458 -4.97 3.95 -2.35
N ALA A 459 -3.69 4.08 -2.68
CA ALA A 459 -3.18 5.10 -3.59
C ALA A 459 -3.55 4.84 -5.06
N ASP A 460 -3.41 3.60 -5.49
CA ASP A 460 -3.59 3.17 -6.89
C ASP A 460 -4.62 2.07 -6.97
N THR A 461 -5.84 2.46 -7.29
CA THR A 461 -6.97 1.53 -7.44
C THR A 461 -6.71 0.50 -8.54
N LEU A 462 -6.01 0.87 -9.63
CA LEU A 462 -5.76 -0.07 -10.73
C LEU A 462 -4.81 -1.19 -10.29
N MET A 463 -3.71 -0.86 -9.61
CA MET A 463 -2.75 -1.85 -9.12
C MET A 463 -3.36 -2.76 -8.06
N ILE A 464 -4.17 -2.22 -7.16
CA ILE A 464 -4.85 -2.99 -6.12
C ILE A 464 -5.81 -4.02 -6.73
N GLU A 465 -6.61 -3.59 -7.71
CA GLU A 465 -7.52 -4.47 -8.43
C GLU A 465 -6.77 -5.51 -9.28
N PHE A 466 -5.65 -5.10 -9.90
CA PHE A 466 -4.76 -5.99 -10.66
C PHE A 466 -4.18 -7.09 -9.77
N CYS A 467 -3.66 -6.72 -8.60
CA CYS A 467 -3.11 -7.68 -7.65
C CYS A 467 -4.19 -8.61 -7.09
N ALA A 468 -5.37 -8.08 -6.77
CA ALA A 468 -6.51 -8.89 -6.32
C ALA A 468 -6.87 -9.98 -7.34
N ALA A 469 -7.07 -9.61 -8.61
CA ALA A 469 -7.44 -10.53 -9.67
C ALA A 469 -6.37 -11.60 -9.91
N ASN A 470 -5.10 -11.19 -10.03
CA ASN A 470 -3.99 -12.10 -10.30
C ASN A 470 -3.60 -12.96 -9.09
N SER A 471 -3.86 -12.51 -7.86
CA SER A 471 -3.65 -13.33 -6.66
C SER A 471 -4.63 -14.51 -6.57
N TRP A 472 -5.81 -14.38 -7.20
CA TRP A 472 -6.77 -15.47 -7.31
C TRP A 472 -6.50 -16.34 -8.55
N ASP A 473 -6.46 -15.72 -9.72
CA ASP A 473 -6.31 -16.38 -11.01
C ASP A 473 -5.39 -15.56 -11.94
N PRO A 474 -4.08 -15.86 -11.97
CA PRO A 474 -3.13 -15.16 -12.81
C PRO A 474 -3.21 -15.65 -14.27
N GLU A 475 -4.40 -15.77 -14.86
CA GLU A 475 -4.56 -16.10 -16.28
C GLU A 475 -4.06 -14.97 -17.20
N LYS A 476 -3.86 -15.26 -18.49
CA LYS A 476 -3.35 -14.27 -19.45
C LYS A 476 -4.12 -12.95 -19.43
N GLY A 477 -5.46 -13.01 -19.38
CA GLY A 477 -6.29 -11.82 -19.43
C GLY A 477 -6.28 -10.98 -18.15
N ASN A 478 -5.83 -11.52 -17.01
CA ASN A 478 -5.57 -10.76 -15.79
C ASN A 478 -4.12 -10.24 -15.73
N ARG A 479 -3.15 -11.00 -16.23
CA ARG A 479 -1.72 -10.64 -16.16
C ARG A 479 -1.34 -9.50 -17.10
N GLU A 480 -1.96 -9.42 -18.28
CA GLU A 480 -1.67 -8.38 -19.26
C GLU A 480 -2.48 -7.12 -18.96
N ILE A 481 -1.80 -6.00 -18.72
CA ILE A 481 -2.46 -4.76 -18.27
C ILE A 481 -3.47 -4.21 -19.29
N GLY A 482 -3.21 -4.37 -20.59
CA GLY A 482 -4.12 -3.95 -21.65
C GLY A 482 -5.49 -4.63 -21.57
N SER A 483 -5.51 -5.96 -21.41
CA SER A 483 -6.76 -6.71 -21.24
C SER A 483 -7.37 -6.51 -19.85
N PHE A 484 -6.54 -6.32 -18.82
CA PHE A 484 -7.02 -6.10 -17.47
C PHE A 484 -7.81 -4.79 -17.34
N ILE A 485 -7.33 -3.70 -17.96
CA ILE A 485 -8.03 -2.40 -17.96
C ILE A 485 -9.46 -2.53 -18.51
N GLU A 486 -9.68 -3.33 -19.55
CA GLU A 486 -11.02 -3.55 -20.09
C GLU A 486 -11.97 -4.17 -19.05
N ARG A 487 -11.48 -5.18 -18.32
CA ARG A 487 -12.23 -5.86 -17.25
C ARG A 487 -12.48 -4.92 -16.07
N PHE A 488 -11.45 -4.17 -15.66
CA PHE A 488 -11.54 -3.16 -14.61
C PHE A 488 -12.60 -2.11 -14.94
N CYS A 489 -12.54 -1.49 -16.12
CA CYS A 489 -13.53 -0.51 -16.56
C CYS A 489 -14.93 -1.11 -16.67
N ALA A 490 -15.06 -2.36 -17.14
CA ALA A 490 -16.34 -3.03 -17.24
C ALA A 490 -17.00 -3.30 -15.89
N ALA A 491 -16.20 -3.55 -14.85
CA ALA A 491 -16.67 -3.76 -13.48
C ALA A 491 -16.93 -2.44 -12.73
N ARG A 492 -16.13 -1.40 -12.98
CA ARG A 492 -16.12 -0.17 -12.18
C ARG A 492 -17.15 0.86 -12.61
N TYR A 493 -17.39 1.00 -13.91
CA TYR A 493 -18.23 2.05 -14.47
C TYR A 493 -19.56 1.54 -15.01
N SER A 494 -20.56 2.43 -15.01
CA SER A 494 -21.84 2.19 -15.69
C SER A 494 -21.62 1.92 -17.18
N GLU A 495 -22.58 1.25 -17.81
CA GLU A 495 -22.52 0.95 -19.24
C GLU A 495 -22.34 2.23 -20.09
N GLU A 496 -23.00 3.32 -19.72
CA GLU A 496 -22.89 4.63 -20.37
C GLU A 496 -21.47 5.22 -20.29
N LYS A 497 -20.82 5.13 -19.13
CA LYS A 497 -19.52 5.78 -18.87
C LYS A 497 -18.33 4.87 -19.19
N ARG A 498 -18.55 3.57 -19.32
CA ARG A 498 -17.52 2.55 -19.55
C ARG A 498 -16.61 2.88 -20.74
N GLY A 499 -17.20 3.22 -21.89
CA GLY A 499 -16.42 3.51 -23.11
C GLY A 499 -15.51 4.74 -22.95
N GLN A 500 -16.05 5.80 -22.36
CA GLN A 500 -15.30 7.04 -22.10
C GLN A 500 -14.14 6.79 -21.11
N MET A 501 -14.40 6.12 -19.99
CA MET A 501 -13.37 5.83 -19.00
C MET A 501 -12.32 4.85 -19.52
N LEU A 502 -12.71 3.84 -20.31
CA LEU A 502 -11.76 2.93 -20.96
C LEU A 502 -10.79 3.69 -21.87
N ALA A 503 -11.28 4.66 -22.63
CA ALA A 503 -10.42 5.52 -23.45
C ALA A 503 -9.43 6.31 -22.57
N PHE A 504 -9.91 6.93 -21.48
CA PHE A 504 -9.01 7.65 -20.56
C PHE A 504 -7.92 6.78 -19.95
N TRP A 505 -8.27 5.57 -19.48
CA TRP A 505 -7.28 4.64 -18.91
C TRP A 505 -6.26 4.17 -19.95
N ARG A 506 -6.70 3.84 -21.17
CA ARG A 506 -5.79 3.42 -22.25
C ARG A 506 -4.82 4.53 -22.63
N ASP A 507 -5.30 5.75 -22.76
CA ASP A 507 -4.47 6.90 -23.11
C ASP A 507 -3.54 7.32 -21.96
N ALA A 508 -3.93 7.06 -20.71
CA ALA A 508 -3.10 7.30 -19.54
C ALA A 508 -2.07 6.20 -19.28
N LEU A 509 -2.25 4.99 -19.81
CA LEU A 509 -1.37 3.85 -19.52
C LEU A 509 0.12 4.12 -19.85
N PRO A 510 0.50 4.78 -20.96
CA PRO A 510 1.89 5.17 -21.19
C PRO A 510 2.45 6.09 -20.10
N LEU A 511 1.64 6.96 -19.50
CA LEU A 511 2.05 7.86 -18.41
C LEU A 511 2.16 7.13 -17.07
N ILE A 512 1.25 6.19 -16.81
CA ILE A 512 1.25 5.32 -15.62
C ILE A 512 2.52 4.43 -15.62
N THR A 513 2.92 3.94 -16.79
CA THR A 513 4.09 3.06 -16.95
C THR A 513 5.42 3.80 -17.11
N ALA A 514 5.40 5.13 -17.31
CA ALA A 514 6.61 5.94 -17.49
C ALA A 514 7.42 6.11 -16.19
N GLU A 515 6.81 5.98 -15.02
CA GLU A 515 7.53 5.93 -13.74
C GLU A 515 6.96 4.83 -12.84
N TYR A 516 7.84 4.15 -12.14
CA TYR A 516 7.55 2.99 -11.31
C TYR A 516 8.73 2.71 -10.39
N TRP A 517 8.48 2.16 -9.20
CA TRP A 517 9.55 1.88 -8.25
C TRP A 517 10.76 1.12 -8.86
N HIS A 518 11.97 1.65 -8.62
CA HIS A 518 13.23 1.02 -9.03
C HIS A 518 13.90 0.29 -7.86
N GLY A 519 14.48 -0.88 -8.16
CA GLY A 519 15.18 -1.72 -7.21
C GLY A 519 16.46 -1.07 -6.64
N PRO A 520 16.84 -1.36 -5.38
CA PRO A 520 18.01 -0.75 -4.75
C PRO A 520 19.36 -1.13 -5.38
N GLY A 521 19.44 -2.23 -6.15
CA GLY A 521 20.69 -2.69 -6.76
C GLY A 521 21.21 -1.80 -7.90
N LEU A 522 20.36 -0.97 -8.50
CA LEU A 522 20.74 0.03 -9.51
C LEU A 522 21.38 1.30 -8.91
N ARG A 523 21.51 1.38 -7.57
CA ARG A 523 22.14 2.51 -6.85
C ARG A 523 23.54 2.90 -7.36
N ARG A 524 24.24 1.99 -8.07
CA ARG A 524 25.61 2.21 -8.56
C ARG A 524 25.72 2.85 -9.95
N GLN A 525 24.70 2.78 -10.81
CA GLN A 525 24.77 3.33 -12.18
C GLN A 525 24.14 4.73 -12.31
N ALA A 526 23.32 5.13 -11.35
CA ALA A 526 22.92 6.50 -11.06
C ALA A 526 22.41 6.50 -9.62
N ASN A 527 22.58 7.56 -8.82
CA ASN A 527 21.81 7.68 -7.58
C ASN A 527 20.33 7.53 -7.94
N CYS A 528 19.68 6.45 -7.50
CA CYS A 528 18.33 6.03 -7.88
C CYS A 528 17.40 7.22 -8.14
N LEU A 529 17.11 7.38 -9.42
CA LEU A 529 16.07 8.18 -10.06
C LEU A 529 14.97 8.54 -9.06
N CYS A 530 14.95 9.81 -8.65
CA CYS A 530 13.95 10.40 -7.77
C CYS A 530 12.64 10.57 -8.54
N GLN A 531 11.96 9.45 -8.79
CA GLN A 531 10.69 9.37 -9.50
C GLN A 531 9.59 10.03 -8.68
N GLY A 532 8.80 10.90 -9.31
CA GLY A 532 7.73 11.71 -8.71
C GLY A 532 8.19 12.76 -7.68
N LYS A 533 9.17 12.44 -6.83
CA LYS A 533 9.56 13.26 -5.67
C LYS A 533 10.21 14.60 -6.03
N VAL A 534 10.69 14.76 -7.26
CA VAL A 534 11.39 15.98 -7.70
C VAL A 534 10.48 17.20 -7.73
N ILE A 535 9.18 16.99 -7.93
CA ILE A 535 8.19 18.08 -7.91
C ILE A 535 7.93 18.56 -6.47
N PHE A 536 8.27 17.74 -5.46
CA PHE A 536 8.10 18.10 -4.05
C PHE A 536 9.42 18.53 -3.38
N LEU A 537 10.56 18.11 -3.95
CA LEU A 537 11.90 18.31 -3.42
C LEU A 537 12.79 19.11 -4.40
N ALA A 538 12.17 19.97 -5.21
CA ALA A 538 12.88 20.74 -6.23
C ALA A 538 14.09 21.48 -5.66
N SER A 539 13.93 22.08 -4.47
CA SER A 539 15.00 22.74 -3.72
C SER A 539 16.18 21.85 -3.42
N ARG A 540 15.94 20.65 -2.88
CA ARG A 540 16.99 19.68 -2.56
C ARG A 540 17.78 19.27 -3.79
N PHE A 541 17.13 19.11 -4.94
CA PHE A 541 17.80 18.67 -6.17
C PHE A 541 18.48 19.81 -6.91
N LEU A 542 17.86 20.98 -7.01
CA LEU A 542 18.46 22.16 -7.65
C LEU A 542 19.61 22.75 -6.84
N MET A 543 19.67 22.53 -5.53
CA MET A 543 20.78 23.05 -4.71
C MET A 543 21.93 22.03 -4.52
N ARG A 544 21.78 20.79 -5.02
CA ARG A 544 22.78 19.69 -5.00
C ARG A 544 23.34 19.37 -6.39
N PHE A 545 23.57 20.37 -7.24
CA PHE A 545 24.05 20.13 -8.61
C PHE A 545 25.46 19.53 -8.63
N ASN A 546 25.53 18.20 -8.53
CA ASN A 546 26.62 17.46 -9.13
C ASN A 546 26.34 17.40 -10.64
N ALA A 547 27.13 18.17 -11.39
CA ALA A 547 27.01 18.37 -12.82
C ALA A 547 26.80 17.08 -13.63
N GLU A 548 27.52 16.01 -13.30
CA GLU A 548 27.49 14.77 -14.09
C GLU A 548 26.28 13.90 -13.76
N LYS A 549 25.99 13.68 -12.48
CA LYS A 549 24.90 12.78 -12.04
C LYS A 549 23.52 13.34 -12.33
N THR A 550 23.32 14.65 -12.12
CA THR A 550 22.03 15.30 -12.37
C THR A 550 21.76 15.38 -13.87
N TYR A 551 22.79 15.62 -14.69
CA TYR A 551 22.69 15.61 -16.14
C TYR A 551 22.26 14.25 -16.69
N LEU A 552 22.97 13.17 -16.34
CA LEU A 552 22.63 11.81 -16.79
C LEU A 552 21.19 11.42 -16.38
N ARG A 553 20.79 11.80 -15.17
CA ARG A 553 19.42 11.58 -14.67
C ARG A 553 18.38 12.38 -15.47
N ALA A 554 18.59 13.67 -15.67
CA ALA A 554 17.65 14.51 -16.41
C ALA A 554 17.53 14.06 -17.87
N GLN A 555 18.63 13.66 -18.51
CA GLN A 555 18.59 13.09 -19.86
C GLN A 555 17.76 11.81 -19.92
N TYR A 556 18.02 10.85 -19.02
CA TYR A 556 17.26 9.62 -18.94
C TYR A 556 15.76 9.90 -18.73
N ALA A 557 15.43 10.75 -17.77
CA ALA A 557 14.04 11.10 -17.48
C ALA A 557 13.34 11.78 -18.66
N LEU A 558 14.00 12.67 -19.41
CA LEU A 558 13.42 13.27 -20.62
C LEU A 558 13.21 12.25 -21.74
N MET A 559 14.07 11.23 -21.88
CA MET A 559 13.85 10.14 -22.84
C MET A 559 12.61 9.31 -22.50
N THR A 560 12.34 9.09 -21.22
CA THR A 560 11.18 8.33 -20.75
C THR A 560 9.90 9.16 -20.77
N LEU A 561 9.96 10.42 -20.31
CA LEU A 561 8.80 11.29 -20.14
C LEU A 561 8.44 12.07 -21.42
N GLY A 562 9.44 12.40 -22.26
CA GLY A 562 9.25 13.17 -23.49
C GLY A 562 8.20 12.57 -24.44
N PRO A 563 8.24 11.26 -24.75
CA PRO A 563 7.26 10.62 -25.63
C PRO A 563 5.81 10.69 -25.16
N VAL A 564 5.57 10.91 -23.86
CA VAL A 564 4.22 10.87 -23.27
C VAL A 564 3.66 12.27 -22.94
N GLN A 565 4.46 13.34 -23.06
CA GLN A 565 4.02 14.71 -22.70
C GLN A 565 2.81 15.19 -23.51
N ALA A 566 2.85 15.04 -24.83
CA ALA A 566 1.77 15.50 -25.71
C ALA A 566 0.44 14.76 -25.43
N ALA A 567 0.53 13.45 -25.18
CA ALA A 567 -0.62 12.64 -24.79
C ALA A 567 -1.19 13.09 -23.43
N GLY A 568 -0.32 13.42 -22.47
CA GLY A 568 -0.73 14.00 -21.18
C GLY A 568 -1.47 15.32 -21.33
N ALA A 569 -0.95 16.25 -22.13
CA ALA A 569 -1.62 17.52 -22.41
C ALA A 569 -3.00 17.32 -23.04
N ALA A 570 -3.11 16.42 -24.03
CA ALA A 570 -4.38 16.08 -24.66
C ALA A 570 -5.40 15.49 -23.66
N LEU A 571 -4.95 14.64 -22.73
CA LEU A 571 -5.78 14.09 -21.66
C LEU A 571 -6.32 15.18 -20.73
N LEU A 572 -5.49 16.12 -20.28
CA LEU A 572 -5.94 17.24 -19.44
C LEU A 572 -7.04 18.07 -20.12
N ARG A 573 -6.93 18.30 -21.44
CA ARG A 573 -7.97 19.00 -22.20
C ARG A 573 -9.29 18.24 -22.21
N ARG A 574 -9.25 16.92 -22.37
CA ARG A 574 -10.45 16.07 -22.33
C ARG A 574 -11.06 15.98 -20.93
N PHE A 575 -10.24 15.93 -19.88
CA PHE A 575 -10.74 16.03 -18.51
C PHE A 575 -11.42 17.37 -18.23
N ALA A 576 -10.93 18.46 -18.85
CA ALA A 576 -11.56 19.78 -18.74
C ALA A 576 -12.94 19.88 -19.41
N GLU A 577 -13.32 18.92 -20.25
CA GLU A 577 -14.65 18.85 -20.87
C GLU A 577 -15.66 18.11 -19.98
N LEU A 578 -15.19 17.37 -18.97
CA LEU A 578 -16.05 16.68 -18.02
C LEU A 578 -16.65 17.65 -17.01
N ASN A 579 -17.91 17.40 -16.64
CA ASN A 579 -18.49 18.02 -15.46
C ASN A 579 -18.19 17.17 -14.21
N ILE A 580 -16.92 17.14 -13.81
CA ILE A 580 -16.40 16.26 -12.73
C ILE A 580 -17.20 16.41 -11.42
N ALA A 581 -17.73 17.60 -11.14
CA ALA A 581 -18.55 17.87 -9.96
C ALA A 581 -19.90 17.13 -9.94
N LYS A 582 -20.38 16.67 -11.09
CA LYS A 582 -21.65 15.93 -11.26
C LYS A 582 -21.47 14.44 -11.56
N GLU A 583 -20.22 13.99 -11.73
CA GLU A 583 -19.94 12.57 -11.95
C GLU A 583 -20.07 11.77 -10.65
N ASP A 584 -20.22 10.44 -10.77
CA ASP A 584 -20.19 9.57 -9.61
C ASP A 584 -18.81 9.53 -8.94
N GLU A 585 -18.76 9.11 -7.67
CA GLU A 585 -17.53 9.16 -6.87
C GLU A 585 -16.38 8.34 -7.45
N PHE A 586 -16.64 7.22 -8.16
CA PHE A 586 -15.56 6.45 -8.79
C PHE A 586 -14.95 7.22 -9.95
N ILE A 587 -15.79 7.78 -10.83
CA ILE A 587 -15.30 8.59 -11.95
C ILE A 587 -14.54 9.80 -11.43
N ARG A 588 -15.09 10.51 -10.44
CA ARG A 588 -14.40 11.65 -9.83
C ARG A 588 -13.05 11.23 -9.27
N ARG A 589 -12.98 10.13 -8.51
CA ARG A 589 -11.71 9.64 -7.94
C ARG A 589 -10.69 9.28 -8.99
N ASP A 590 -11.08 8.46 -9.94
CA ASP A 590 -10.16 7.96 -10.95
C ASP A 590 -9.67 9.09 -11.86
N VAL A 591 -10.55 10.03 -12.25
CA VAL A 591 -10.14 11.19 -13.05
C VAL A 591 -9.13 12.05 -12.29
N PHE A 592 -9.32 12.30 -10.99
CA PHE A 592 -8.31 13.03 -10.20
C PHE A 592 -7.00 12.25 -10.07
N ASP A 593 -7.03 10.93 -9.91
CA ASP A 593 -5.82 10.11 -9.86
C ASP A 593 -5.06 10.12 -11.20
N LEU A 594 -5.80 10.10 -12.33
CA LEU A 594 -5.22 10.27 -13.66
C LEU A 594 -4.66 11.68 -13.88
N ILE A 595 -5.36 12.72 -13.43
CA ILE A 595 -4.87 14.11 -13.46
C ILE A 595 -3.57 14.23 -12.65
N ARG A 596 -3.49 13.62 -11.46
CA ARG A 596 -2.27 13.61 -10.65
C ARG A 596 -1.13 12.89 -11.35
N THR A 597 -1.41 11.77 -12.00
CA THR A 597 -0.42 11.04 -12.81
C THR A 597 0.13 11.94 -13.91
N VAL A 598 -0.75 12.54 -14.73
CA VAL A 598 -0.35 13.44 -15.82
C VAL A 598 0.44 14.64 -15.28
N GLY A 599 -0.07 15.29 -14.24
CA GLY A 599 0.57 16.45 -13.62
C GLY A 599 1.96 16.13 -13.06
N SER A 600 2.12 14.98 -12.41
CA SER A 600 3.40 14.51 -11.87
C SER A 600 4.44 14.30 -12.97
N ARG A 601 4.07 13.61 -14.07
CA ARG A 601 4.95 13.40 -15.23
C ARG A 601 5.28 14.70 -15.95
N GLY A 602 4.31 15.60 -16.06
CA GLY A 602 4.49 16.91 -16.67
C GLY A 602 5.43 17.80 -15.87
N LEU A 603 5.21 17.93 -14.56
CA LEU A 603 6.05 18.74 -13.67
C LEU A 603 7.46 18.17 -13.53
N SER A 604 7.62 16.84 -13.48
CA SER A 604 8.93 16.19 -13.47
C SER A 604 9.70 16.49 -14.75
N PHE A 605 9.03 16.44 -15.90
CA PHE A 605 9.62 16.81 -17.19
C PHE A 605 10.04 18.29 -17.24
N LEU A 606 9.21 19.23 -16.75
CA LEU A 606 9.59 20.64 -16.66
C LEU A 606 10.78 20.86 -15.73
N PHE A 607 10.81 20.16 -14.59
CA PHE A 607 11.94 20.18 -13.66
C PHE A 607 13.23 19.73 -14.36
N ASP A 608 13.19 18.63 -15.11
CA ASP A 608 14.37 18.08 -15.77
C ASP A 608 14.88 19.00 -16.88
N ARG A 609 13.99 19.70 -17.59
CA ARG A 609 14.38 20.76 -18.52
C ARG A 609 15.07 21.93 -17.82
N LEU A 610 14.54 22.39 -16.68
CA LEU A 610 15.21 23.41 -15.88
C LEU A 610 16.59 22.94 -15.41
N ALA A 611 16.69 21.68 -14.97
CA ALA A 611 17.95 21.14 -14.50
C ALA A 611 19.03 21.09 -15.59
N LEU A 612 18.67 20.70 -16.81
CA LEU A 612 19.58 20.75 -17.95
C LEU A 612 19.94 22.18 -18.35
N ALA A 613 19.00 23.13 -18.33
CA ALA A 613 19.29 24.52 -18.65
C ALA A 613 20.26 25.15 -17.65
N ILE A 614 20.11 24.86 -16.34
CA ILE A 614 21.06 25.28 -15.30
C ILE A 614 22.42 24.61 -15.54
N GLN A 615 22.46 23.33 -15.89
CA GLN A 615 23.72 22.64 -16.17
C GLN A 615 24.49 23.24 -17.36
N ASP A 616 23.78 23.53 -18.45
CA ASP A 616 24.32 24.23 -19.62
C ASP A 616 24.90 25.60 -19.20
N TRP A 617 24.18 26.34 -18.36
CA TRP A 617 24.65 27.60 -17.81
C TRP A 617 25.94 27.43 -16.96
N GLN A 618 25.97 26.43 -16.07
CA GLN A 618 27.15 26.14 -15.23
C GLN A 618 28.38 25.78 -16.05
N THR A 619 28.20 25.14 -17.21
CA THR A 619 29.27 24.75 -18.14
C THR A 619 29.70 25.84 -19.12
N GLY A 620 29.15 27.05 -18.98
CA GLY A 620 29.60 28.24 -19.70
C GLY A 620 28.73 28.63 -20.91
N LYS A 621 27.59 27.96 -21.14
CA LYS A 621 26.63 28.38 -22.16
C LYS A 621 25.99 29.71 -21.77
N ASP A 622 25.82 30.61 -22.73
CA ASP A 622 25.10 31.87 -22.52
C ASP A 622 23.59 31.65 -22.73
N ASN A 623 22.92 31.14 -21.70
CA ASN A 623 21.51 30.75 -21.75
C ASN A 623 20.70 31.21 -20.52
N ALA A 624 21.09 32.30 -19.85
CA ALA A 624 20.39 32.77 -18.65
C ALA A 624 18.89 33.07 -18.88
N ALA A 625 18.52 33.62 -20.04
CA ALA A 625 17.13 33.84 -20.41
C ALA A 625 16.33 32.54 -20.56
N GLU A 626 16.98 31.46 -21.00
CA GLU A 626 16.37 30.12 -21.06
C GLU A 626 16.08 29.63 -19.64
N VAL A 627 17.05 29.73 -18.73
CA VAL A 627 16.90 29.31 -17.33
C VAL A 627 15.76 30.07 -16.65
N GLU A 628 15.67 31.39 -16.82
CA GLU A 628 14.54 32.19 -16.32
C GLU A 628 13.20 31.69 -16.85
N THR A 629 13.12 31.42 -18.15
CA THR A 629 11.91 30.89 -18.79
C THR A 629 11.54 29.51 -18.20
N ARG A 630 12.52 28.63 -17.99
CA ARG A 630 12.29 27.30 -17.39
C ARG A 630 11.80 27.41 -15.94
N PHE A 631 12.31 28.37 -15.16
CA PHE A 631 11.80 28.66 -13.82
C PHE A 631 10.34 29.13 -13.87
N ASP A 632 9.99 30.03 -14.78
CA ASP A 632 8.62 30.52 -14.94
C ASP A 632 7.64 29.41 -15.30
N GLU A 633 8.01 28.52 -16.24
CA GLU A 633 7.19 27.38 -16.64
C GLU A 633 6.97 26.39 -15.49
N LEU A 634 8.05 26.01 -14.79
CA LEU A 634 7.96 25.09 -13.67
C LEU A 634 7.09 25.66 -12.54
N ARG A 635 7.31 26.92 -12.19
CA ARG A 635 6.53 27.63 -11.17
C ARG A 635 5.06 27.76 -11.57
N THR A 636 4.79 28.14 -12.82
CA THR A 636 3.41 28.22 -13.34
C THR A 636 2.72 26.86 -13.28
N GLY A 637 3.42 25.78 -13.65
CA GLY A 637 2.93 24.41 -13.51
C GLY A 637 2.56 24.07 -12.07
N HIS A 638 3.45 24.36 -11.10
CA HIS A 638 3.19 24.09 -9.68
C HIS A 638 1.97 24.85 -9.16
N VAL A 639 1.82 26.13 -9.51
CA VAL A 639 0.65 26.94 -9.11
C VAL A 639 -0.64 26.34 -9.67
N LEU A 640 -0.68 26.02 -10.97
CA LEU A 640 -1.85 25.43 -11.59
C LEU A 640 -2.19 24.06 -11.00
N PHE A 641 -1.17 23.26 -10.71
CA PHE A 641 -1.35 21.94 -10.12
C PHE A 641 -1.85 22.02 -8.66
N ALA A 642 -1.36 22.98 -7.88
CA ALA A 642 -1.88 23.27 -6.55
C ALA A 642 -3.37 23.65 -6.58
N ASP A 643 -3.77 24.53 -7.51
CA ASP A 643 -5.17 24.92 -7.69
C ASP A 643 -6.06 23.76 -8.14
N ILE A 644 -5.51 22.81 -8.92
CA ILE A 644 -6.21 21.59 -9.34
C ILE A 644 -6.44 20.68 -8.14
N LEU A 645 -5.40 20.40 -7.34
CA LEU A 645 -5.51 19.59 -6.12
C LEU A 645 -6.49 20.21 -5.13
N ALA A 646 -6.50 21.55 -5.02
CA ALA A 646 -7.40 22.31 -4.16
C ALA A 646 -8.89 22.04 -4.42
N ALA A 647 -9.26 21.50 -5.58
CA ALA A 647 -10.65 21.17 -5.92
C ALA A 647 -11.20 19.95 -5.18
N TRP A 648 -10.40 19.26 -4.36
CA TRP A 648 -10.87 18.12 -3.58
C TRP A 648 -10.20 17.99 -2.21
N ASP A 649 -11.03 17.82 -1.18
CA ASP A 649 -10.60 17.68 0.22
C ASP A 649 -9.67 16.49 0.49
N GLU A 650 -9.68 15.45 -0.36
CA GLU A 650 -8.75 14.31 -0.22
C GLU A 650 -7.27 14.72 -0.33
N PHE A 651 -6.99 15.92 -0.88
CA PHE A 651 -5.66 16.49 -1.03
C PHE A 651 -5.41 17.68 -0.09
N SER A 652 -6.21 17.80 0.99
CA SER A 652 -6.04 18.81 2.04
C SER A 652 -5.58 18.17 3.35
N LEU A 653 -4.48 18.70 3.90
CA LEU A 653 -4.01 18.32 5.22
C LEU A 653 -4.96 18.82 6.32
N TYR A 654 -5.57 19.99 6.12
CA TYR A 654 -6.59 20.50 7.05
C TYR A 654 -7.83 19.59 7.09
N ALA A 655 -8.33 19.14 5.94
CA ALA A 655 -9.45 18.21 5.89
C ALA A 655 -9.13 16.89 6.61
N SER A 656 -7.90 16.37 6.43
CA SER A 656 -7.42 15.18 7.14
C SER A 656 -7.38 15.37 8.66
N LEU A 657 -6.93 16.54 9.14
CA LEU A 657 -6.94 16.90 10.56
C LEU A 657 -8.38 16.99 11.12
N CYS A 658 -9.29 17.64 10.40
CA CYS A 658 -10.69 17.75 10.82
C CYS A 658 -11.36 16.37 10.90
N ASP A 659 -11.05 15.48 9.96
CA ASP A 659 -11.56 14.11 9.97
C ASP A 659 -11.08 13.32 11.19
N LEU A 660 -9.78 13.39 11.52
CA LEU A 660 -9.23 12.79 12.75
C LEU A 660 -9.92 13.32 14.02
N GLN A 661 -10.11 14.64 14.10
CA GLN A 661 -10.78 15.29 15.24
C GLN A 661 -12.25 14.89 15.38
N ARG A 662 -12.93 14.59 14.26
CA ARG A 662 -14.31 14.11 14.24
C ARG A 662 -14.43 12.66 14.72
N LYS A 663 -13.44 11.82 14.43
CA LYS A 663 -13.43 10.38 14.75
C LYS A 663 -13.23 10.11 16.23
N HIS A 664 -12.32 10.82 16.89
CA HIS A 664 -12.01 10.63 18.30
C HIS A 664 -11.33 11.88 18.89
N ARG A 665 -11.34 12.01 20.22
CA ARG A 665 -10.58 13.06 20.92
C ARG A 665 -9.12 12.98 20.49
N THR A 666 -8.69 14.04 19.81
CA THR A 666 -7.37 14.14 19.18
C THR A 666 -6.48 15.08 20.00
N ASN A 667 -5.18 14.82 20.02
CA ASN A 667 -4.19 15.71 20.62
C ASN A 667 -4.36 17.14 20.08
N PRO A 668 -4.60 18.15 20.95
CA PRO A 668 -4.81 19.53 20.51
C PRO A 668 -3.64 20.14 19.73
N LYS A 669 -2.42 19.59 19.90
CA LYS A 669 -1.21 20.02 19.20
C LYS A 669 -0.88 19.18 17.97
N PHE A 670 -1.71 18.19 17.62
CA PHE A 670 -1.40 17.24 16.55
C PHE A 670 -1.19 17.89 15.19
N GLU A 671 -1.74 19.08 14.96
CA GLU A 671 -1.47 19.84 13.73
C GLU A 671 0.05 19.99 13.49
N TYR A 672 0.83 20.28 14.53
CA TYR A 672 2.28 20.44 14.43
C TYR A 672 2.96 19.14 13.96
N THR A 673 2.60 18.03 14.59
CA THR A 673 3.12 16.69 14.26
C THR A 673 2.69 16.28 12.85
N LEU A 674 1.44 16.49 12.48
CA LEU A 674 0.91 16.18 11.14
C LEU A 674 1.64 16.97 10.05
N LYS A 675 1.97 18.24 10.30
CA LYS A 675 2.85 19.04 9.42
C LYS A 675 4.24 18.42 9.33
N GLY A 676 4.85 18.01 10.45
CA GLY A 676 6.15 17.32 10.48
C GLY A 676 6.17 16.00 9.71
N ASN A 677 5.16 15.16 9.89
CA ASN A 677 5.08 13.88 9.20
C ASN A 677 4.82 14.03 7.70
N SER A 678 4.29 15.17 7.22
CA SER A 678 4.00 15.39 5.79
C SER A 678 5.02 16.28 5.07
N GLU A 679 5.66 17.24 5.75
CA GLU A 679 6.60 18.19 5.14
C GLU A 679 8.04 17.66 5.06
N ASN A 680 8.40 16.66 5.87
CA ASN A 680 9.78 16.15 5.91
C ASN A 680 10.29 15.67 4.54
N GLY A 681 11.60 15.52 4.42
CA GLY A 681 12.25 15.17 3.14
C GLY A 681 11.89 13.80 2.55
N TYR A 682 11.08 12.97 3.21
CA TYR A 682 10.65 11.65 2.75
C TYR A 682 9.17 11.61 2.32
N CYS A 683 8.28 12.23 3.11
CA CYS A 683 6.82 12.06 3.00
C CYS A 683 6.07 13.18 2.23
N ARG A 684 6.81 14.12 1.64
CA ARG A 684 6.22 15.18 0.83
C ARG A 684 5.47 14.60 -0.37
N SER A 685 4.17 14.88 -0.47
CA SER A 685 3.27 14.32 -1.47
C SER A 685 2.30 15.37 -2.05
N TYR A 686 1.24 14.93 -2.72
CA TYR A 686 0.21 15.73 -3.43
C TYR A 686 -0.73 16.51 -2.47
N ILE A 687 -0.15 17.34 -1.60
CA ILE A 687 -0.86 18.10 -0.56
C ILE A 687 -0.93 19.57 -0.97
N THR A 688 -2.15 20.09 -1.08
CA THR A 688 -2.41 21.46 -1.54
C THR A 688 -1.67 22.50 -0.69
N GLU A 689 -1.72 22.35 0.64
CA GLU A 689 -1.08 23.26 1.58
C GLU A 689 0.46 23.23 1.44
N LEU A 690 1.07 22.06 1.18
CA LEU A 690 2.51 21.98 0.96
C LEU A 690 2.93 22.60 -0.38
N PHE A 691 2.14 22.44 -1.44
CA PHE A 691 2.42 23.13 -2.70
C PHE A 691 2.46 24.65 -2.51
N THR A 692 1.45 25.21 -1.85
CA THR A 692 1.30 26.66 -1.69
C THR A 692 2.26 27.26 -0.68
N GLN A 693 2.55 26.56 0.42
CA GLN A 693 3.35 27.10 1.53
C GLN A 693 4.80 26.65 1.52
N ILE A 694 5.14 25.54 0.88
CA ILE A 694 6.50 24.98 0.88
C ILE A 694 7.06 24.92 -0.54
N TYR A 695 6.49 24.12 -1.44
CA TYR A 695 7.16 23.78 -2.70
C TYR A 695 7.35 24.99 -3.63
N ILE A 696 6.31 25.81 -3.79
CA ILE A 696 6.39 27.03 -4.62
C ILE A 696 7.33 28.07 -3.99
N PRO A 697 7.22 28.42 -2.69
CA PRO A 697 8.16 29.32 -2.04
C PRO A 697 9.61 28.83 -2.07
N GLU A 698 9.85 27.53 -1.87
CA GLU A 698 11.20 26.95 -1.98
C GLU A 698 11.76 27.06 -3.41
N LEU A 699 10.92 26.86 -4.44
CA LEU A 699 11.32 27.08 -5.83
C LEU A 699 11.68 28.55 -6.10
N ASP A 700 10.92 29.49 -5.53
CA ASP A 700 11.21 30.93 -5.62
C ASP A 700 12.57 31.26 -4.96
N VAL A 701 12.90 30.63 -3.82
CA VAL A 701 14.23 30.74 -3.20
C VAL A 701 15.33 30.21 -4.12
N CYS A 702 15.13 29.05 -4.76
CA CYS A 702 16.11 28.49 -5.70
C CYS A 702 16.41 29.44 -6.87
N ARG A 703 15.36 30.08 -7.41
CA ARG A 703 15.49 31.06 -8.48
C ARG A 703 16.31 32.27 -8.03
N GLU A 704 16.08 32.78 -6.82
CA GLU A 704 16.84 33.91 -6.29
C GLU A 704 18.31 33.56 -6.03
N ILE A 705 18.62 32.38 -5.48
CA ILE A 705 20.00 31.91 -5.33
C ILE A 705 20.69 31.83 -6.70
N TRP A 706 20.00 31.28 -7.72
CA TRP A 706 20.55 31.24 -9.08
C TRP A 706 20.76 32.64 -9.67
N ARG A 707 19.82 33.57 -9.50
CA ARG A 707 19.98 34.98 -9.93
C ARG A 707 21.16 35.68 -9.27
N GLU A 708 21.38 35.44 -7.99
CA GLU A 708 22.55 35.95 -7.26
C GLU A 708 23.86 35.42 -7.86
N ALA A 709 23.90 34.13 -8.15
CA ALA A 709 25.05 33.49 -8.79
C ALA A 709 25.30 34.08 -10.19
N GLU A 710 24.25 34.24 -11.00
CA GLU A 710 24.36 34.81 -12.34
C GLU A 710 24.82 36.27 -12.32
N ARG A 711 24.26 37.13 -11.45
CA ARG A 711 24.71 38.52 -11.29
C ARG A 711 26.17 38.63 -10.86
N SER A 712 26.66 37.67 -10.10
CA SER A 712 28.06 37.61 -9.64
C SER A 712 29.02 36.98 -10.65
N GLY A 713 28.52 36.42 -11.75
CA GLY A 713 29.30 35.63 -12.70
C GLY A 713 29.80 34.29 -12.14
N LYS A 714 29.37 33.90 -10.93
CA LYS A 714 29.78 32.66 -10.27
C LYS A 714 28.93 31.50 -10.79
N ARG A 715 29.38 30.88 -11.88
CA ARG A 715 28.70 29.75 -12.53
C ARG A 715 28.78 28.43 -11.76
N VAL A 716 29.61 28.36 -10.72
CA VAL A 716 29.70 27.18 -9.83
C VAL A 716 28.94 27.46 -8.54
N MET A 717 27.87 26.70 -8.31
CA MET A 717 27.04 26.78 -7.12
C MET A 717 27.71 26.05 -5.95
N ASP A 718 27.71 26.67 -4.77
CA ASP A 718 28.22 26.07 -3.54
C ASP A 718 27.11 25.23 -2.90
N GLU A 719 27.16 23.90 -3.06
CA GLU A 719 26.07 23.01 -2.65
C GLU A 719 25.79 23.04 -1.15
N GLU A 720 26.82 23.13 -0.31
CA GLU A 720 26.68 23.12 1.14
C GLU A 720 26.08 24.44 1.61
N LYS A 721 26.63 25.56 1.12
CA LYS A 721 26.09 26.89 1.41
C LYS A 721 24.64 27.03 0.93
N ASN A 722 24.33 26.58 -0.27
CA ASN A 722 23.01 26.77 -0.87
C ASN A 722 21.94 25.91 -0.19
N GLN A 723 22.26 24.67 0.23
CA GLN A 723 21.33 23.87 1.03
C GLN A 723 21.09 24.44 2.42
N GLY A 724 22.13 25.06 3.01
CA GLY A 724 22.06 25.74 4.29
C GLY A 724 21.48 27.15 4.23
N ASP A 725 20.98 27.61 3.07
CA ASP A 725 20.46 28.98 2.93
C ASP A 725 19.28 29.20 3.90
N PRO A 726 19.37 30.23 4.78
CA PRO A 726 18.38 30.45 5.83
C PRO A 726 16.98 30.75 5.28
N ARG A 727 16.85 31.15 4.01
CA ARG A 727 15.53 31.37 3.36
C ARG A 727 14.70 30.09 3.30
N PHE A 728 15.32 28.91 3.12
CA PHE A 728 14.60 27.63 3.18
C PHE A 728 14.05 27.33 4.58
N ALA A 729 14.82 27.64 5.63
CA ALA A 729 14.34 27.53 7.01
C ALA A 729 13.16 28.49 7.26
N ALA A 730 13.27 29.74 6.81
CA ALA A 730 12.21 30.74 6.96
C ALA A 730 10.89 30.34 6.25
N VAL A 731 10.95 29.69 5.08
CA VAL A 731 9.77 29.13 4.41
C VAL A 731 9.09 28.08 5.29
N ARG A 732 9.87 27.12 5.81
CA ARG A 732 9.35 26.05 6.68
C ARG A 732 8.78 26.62 7.98
N ASP A 733 9.49 27.51 8.65
CA ASP A 733 9.05 28.10 9.92
C ASP A 733 7.71 28.83 9.77
N ARG A 734 7.53 29.58 8.68
CA ARG A 734 6.25 30.22 8.34
C ARG A 734 5.11 29.20 8.23
N PHE A 735 5.34 28.05 7.59
CA PHE A 735 4.34 27.00 7.48
C PHE A 735 3.95 26.42 8.84
N TYR A 736 4.91 26.24 9.76
CA TYR A 736 4.61 25.78 11.12
C TYR A 736 3.85 26.83 11.94
N GLU A 737 4.22 28.10 11.82
CA GLU A 737 3.58 29.24 12.50
C GLU A 737 2.15 29.51 12.01
N THR A 738 1.83 29.15 10.76
CA THR A 738 0.54 29.42 10.12
C THR A 738 -0.45 28.28 10.34
N PRO A 739 -1.59 28.46 11.04
CA PRO A 739 -2.55 27.39 11.25
C PRO A 739 -3.09 26.80 9.94
N LEU A 740 -3.20 25.46 9.82
CA LEU A 740 -3.69 24.78 8.62
C LEU A 740 -5.04 25.32 8.15
N LYS A 741 -5.93 25.64 9.10
CA LYS A 741 -7.24 26.25 8.81
C LYS A 741 -7.14 27.54 7.97
N SER A 742 -6.11 28.35 8.19
CA SER A 742 -5.94 29.65 7.53
C SER A 742 -5.41 29.54 6.09
N ILE A 743 -4.78 28.41 5.76
CA ILE A 743 -4.20 28.10 4.45
C ILE A 743 -4.94 26.95 3.75
N ALA A 744 -6.04 26.49 4.33
CA ALA A 744 -6.87 25.42 3.78
C ALA A 744 -7.46 25.84 2.42
N PRO A 745 -7.53 24.93 1.43
CA PRO A 745 -8.13 25.24 0.15
C PRO A 745 -9.64 25.50 0.27
N ASN A 746 -10.21 26.12 -0.76
CA ASN A 746 -11.66 26.20 -0.94
C ASN A 746 -12.07 25.30 -2.12
N PRO A 747 -12.47 24.03 -1.86
CA PRO A 747 -12.77 23.06 -2.91
C PRO A 747 -13.88 23.51 -3.85
N ALA A 748 -14.92 24.16 -3.34
CA ALA A 748 -16.02 24.63 -4.17
C ALA A 748 -15.57 25.72 -5.16
N ALA A 749 -14.69 26.64 -4.73
CA ALA A 749 -14.14 27.66 -5.60
C ALA A 749 -13.13 27.08 -6.61
N ALA A 750 -12.27 26.16 -6.16
CA ALA A 750 -11.29 25.49 -7.02
C ALA A 750 -11.96 24.58 -8.07
N MET A 751 -13.00 23.82 -7.70
CA MET A 751 -13.78 22.98 -8.63
C MET A 751 -14.42 23.80 -9.76
N LYS A 752 -14.85 25.04 -9.50
CA LYS A 752 -15.36 25.94 -10.57
C LYS A 752 -14.27 26.37 -11.56
N LYS A 753 -13.02 26.49 -11.10
CA LYS A 753 -11.87 26.87 -11.94
C LYS A 753 -11.18 25.67 -12.58
N LEU A 754 -11.47 24.45 -12.12
CA LEU A 754 -10.80 23.22 -12.53
C LEU A 754 -10.70 23.06 -14.06
N PRO A 755 -11.78 23.20 -14.86
CA PRO A 755 -11.67 23.10 -16.32
C PRO A 755 -10.67 24.08 -16.94
N ALA A 756 -10.66 25.33 -16.46
CA ALA A 756 -9.75 26.36 -16.97
C ALA A 756 -8.30 26.07 -16.58
N ASN A 757 -8.08 25.61 -15.35
CA ASN A 757 -6.73 25.29 -14.86
C ASN A 757 -6.15 24.03 -15.52
N LEU A 758 -6.97 23.02 -15.81
CA LEU A 758 -6.57 21.85 -16.60
C LEU A 758 -6.12 22.24 -18.01
N LYS A 759 -6.87 23.12 -18.70
CA LYS A 759 -6.49 23.64 -20.03
C LYS A 759 -5.19 24.43 -19.99
N LYS A 760 -5.02 25.31 -19.00
CA LYS A 760 -3.78 26.07 -18.83
C LYS A 760 -2.57 25.18 -18.53
N LEU A 761 -2.75 24.15 -17.70
CA LEU A 761 -1.67 23.19 -17.43
C LEU A 761 -1.32 22.43 -18.71
N ALA A 762 -2.31 22.01 -19.50
CA ALA A 762 -2.07 21.41 -20.81
C ALA A 762 -1.26 22.34 -21.73
N ASP A 763 -1.58 23.63 -21.78
CA ASP A 763 -0.84 24.62 -22.59
C ASP A 763 0.63 24.77 -22.14
N VAL A 764 0.90 24.68 -20.83
CA VAL A 764 2.28 24.70 -20.31
C VAL A 764 3.04 23.44 -20.74
N LEU A 765 2.43 22.26 -20.63
CA LEU A 765 3.07 21.00 -20.99
C LEU A 765 3.29 20.88 -22.50
N GLU A 766 2.31 21.27 -23.32
CA GLU A 766 2.36 21.17 -24.78
C GLU A 766 3.47 22.06 -25.37
N ARG A 767 3.58 23.31 -24.92
CA ARG A 767 4.68 24.23 -25.32
C ARG A 767 6.07 23.68 -25.01
N ASN A 768 6.14 22.76 -24.05
CA ASN A 768 7.38 22.17 -23.57
C ASN A 768 7.67 20.79 -24.17
N SER A 769 6.70 20.19 -24.86
CA SER A 769 6.85 18.87 -25.45
C SER A 769 7.93 18.85 -26.55
N ILE A 770 8.65 17.73 -26.64
CA ILE A 770 9.62 17.51 -27.71
C ILE A 770 8.83 16.96 -28.90
N ASN A 771 8.57 17.79 -29.90
CA ASN A 771 8.08 17.30 -31.18
C ASN A 771 9.16 16.38 -31.77
N ARG A 772 8.84 15.09 -31.96
CA ARG A 772 9.67 14.23 -32.82
C ARG A 772 9.61 14.82 -34.23
N GLN A 773 10.64 15.56 -34.62
CA GLN A 773 11.01 15.66 -36.04
C GLN A 773 11.85 14.45 -36.40
#